data_AF-A0AAJ1TPH8-F1
#
_entry.id   AF-A0AAJ1TPH8-F1
#
_cell.length_a   1.000
_cell.length_b   1.000
_cell.length_c   1.000
_cell.angle_alpha   90.00
_cell.angle_beta   90.00
_cell.angle_gamma   90.00
#
_symmetry.space_group_name_H-M   'P 1'
#
loop_
_entity.id
_entity.type
_entity.pdbx_description
1 polymer ?
#
loop_
_entity_poly.entity_id
_entity_poly.type
_entity_poly.pdbx_seq_one_letter_code
_entity_poly.pdbx_strand_id
1 'polypeptide(L)'
;MARTKPTTPPSDDPTAEEFLTGDLAHLAARQADPDDMPYEEVETLAGILVHDALTPGKRLALAAPDGAAVVVRVPSPDWVDSVAAAMRSHTTFADMLIRTGASRTQDRPEVGCDRVSARLARGGRVCGISQDPERFLPASLVAGADVRLDLAQPTPGQVARAIQAVTGEDPGPMPPLHGLGHHDYVAALRTGSTAAACLARLQAAARSRSVVDPDLPEAPLLHEMPGLEGEARDWTLALADDFQAYLAGRIDFDAIARHAVFCGEPGTGKTLLARSVARTLGVPLIETSVASWFTQTQGYLGDVVREVSRVFSAAAAAAPAVLFLDEADGLPNRGRLDNRNRDFWKPIIGQVLLQLDGATSGKNGKIIVIAGTNHVEDLDPALVRPGRLSRVITVRKPSVPGLADILRHHLGPDVLPGADLTGVAALGVGATGADAAAWAQAARRTARVADRPVAIADLMRLVAPEDDRTPAEALACARHEIAHACAVEALGVGEVRTVTTVKSGEVAGLTRTKLATRLTMTRAQIEDYVVATLCGRAADEEWGEATTGAGGPAGSDLGMATRTLAAAHASFGLGGTLLHRASDADAHRLLAACPDLRRLVSADLDRLYARSRDFVQAHRDAIDGLAHRLVDERLLTGAVIRDRLAEDRGAPRTKGGRRARA
;
A
#
# COMPACT_ATOMS: atom_id res chain seq x y z
N MET A 1 -79.42 -7.29 24.86
CA MET A 1 -80.74 -7.10 24.22
C MET A 1 -80.57 -7.21 22.72
N ALA A 2 -81.55 -7.77 21.99
CA ALA A 2 -81.50 -8.12 20.55
C ALA A 2 -80.38 -9.13 20.17
N ARG A 3 -80.54 -10.16 19.32
CA ARG A 3 -81.31 -10.39 18.07
C ARG A 3 -80.70 -9.64 16.87
N THR A 4 -80.44 -10.25 15.70
CA THR A 4 -80.91 -11.58 15.19
C THR A 4 -79.96 -12.20 14.14
N LYS A 5 -79.89 -13.55 14.09
CA LYS A 5 -79.55 -14.35 12.88
C LYS A 5 -80.79 -14.41 11.94
N PRO A 6 -80.62 -14.69 10.64
CA PRO A 6 -80.80 -16.06 10.07
C PRO A 6 -79.60 -16.48 9.17
N THR A 7 -79.00 -17.69 9.18
CA THR A 7 -79.46 -19.07 8.84
C THR A 7 -79.79 -19.28 7.35
N THR A 8 -79.01 -19.99 6.50
CA THR A 8 -78.59 -21.44 6.44
C THR A 8 -79.73 -22.42 6.13
N PRO A 9 -79.52 -23.67 5.62
CA PRO A 9 -78.35 -24.36 4.99
C PRO A 9 -78.80 -24.88 3.57
N PRO A 10 -78.68 -26.14 3.08
CA PRO A 10 -77.74 -27.30 3.23
C PRO A 10 -77.18 -27.75 1.82
N SER A 11 -76.60 -28.93 1.48
CA SER A 11 -75.82 -30.04 2.11
C SER A 11 -75.15 -30.92 0.99
N ASP A 12 -74.46 -32.00 1.39
CA ASP A 12 -74.20 -33.27 0.67
C ASP A 12 -73.07 -33.42 -0.40
N ASP A 13 -72.15 -34.33 -0.05
CA ASP A 13 -71.20 -35.13 -0.89
C ASP A 13 -71.98 -36.31 -1.55
N PRO A 14 -71.38 -37.23 -2.35
CA PRO A 14 -70.05 -37.28 -2.98
C PRO A 14 -70.20 -37.22 -4.54
N THR A 15 -69.43 -37.77 -5.50
CA THR A 15 -68.51 -38.93 -5.65
C THR A 15 -67.47 -38.70 -6.78
N ALA A 16 -66.69 -39.72 -7.15
CA ALA A 16 -65.70 -39.68 -8.24
C ALA A 16 -66.07 -40.64 -9.40
N GLU A 17 -66.69 -40.13 -10.47
CA GLU A 17 -66.94 -40.90 -11.71
C GLU A 17 -67.07 -40.00 -12.96
N GLU A 18 -66.05 -39.20 -13.28
CA GLU A 18 -65.99 -38.43 -14.54
C GLU A 18 -64.61 -38.48 -15.23
N PHE A 19 -63.89 -39.60 -15.04
CA PHE A 19 -62.86 -40.03 -15.98
C PHE A 19 -63.54 -40.65 -17.23
N LEU A 20 -62.85 -40.57 -18.38
CA LEU A 20 -63.22 -41.17 -19.68
C LEU A 20 -64.29 -40.44 -20.53
N THR A 21 -63.87 -39.39 -21.25
CA THR A 21 -64.19 -39.25 -22.69
C THR A 21 -63.23 -38.23 -23.35
N GLY A 22 -62.90 -38.44 -24.63
CA GLY A 22 -62.17 -37.44 -25.45
C GLY A 22 -60.64 -37.65 -25.57
N ASP A 23 -60.21 -38.75 -26.19
CA ASP A 23 -58.81 -38.99 -26.53
C ASP A 23 -58.44 -38.47 -27.95
N LEU A 24 -57.16 -38.14 -28.15
CA LEU A 24 -56.42 -37.97 -29.42
C LEU A 24 -57.15 -37.45 -30.68
N ALA A 25 -57.12 -36.13 -30.94
CA ALA A 25 -57.23 -35.59 -32.32
C ALA A 25 -56.74 -34.12 -32.54
N HIS A 26 -55.50 -33.73 -32.17
CA HIS A 26 -54.84 -32.56 -32.82
C HIS A 26 -53.31 -32.41 -32.61
N LEU A 27 -52.54 -33.51 -32.70
CA LEU A 27 -51.08 -33.42 -32.83
C LEU A 27 -50.68 -33.35 -34.33
N ALA A 28 -50.56 -32.12 -34.86
CA ALA A 28 -50.11 -31.88 -36.23
C ALA A 28 -49.27 -30.60 -36.34
N ALA A 29 -47.95 -30.79 -36.34
CA ALA A 29 -46.89 -29.87 -36.81
C ALA A 29 -47.17 -28.34 -36.79
N ARG A 30 -46.68 -27.67 -35.74
CA ARG A 30 -45.90 -26.45 -35.93
C ARG A 30 -44.45 -26.76 -35.54
N GLN A 31 -43.55 -26.75 -36.52
CA GLN A 31 -42.14 -26.51 -36.23
C GLN A 31 -42.04 -25.05 -35.80
N ALA A 32 -41.64 -24.81 -34.55
CA ALA A 32 -41.29 -23.46 -34.12
C ALA A 32 -39.94 -23.10 -34.72
N ASP A 33 -39.87 -21.94 -35.36
CA ASP A 33 -38.61 -21.35 -35.80
C ASP A 33 -37.81 -20.91 -34.55
N PRO A 34 -36.54 -21.29 -34.35
CA PRO A 34 -35.80 -20.96 -33.13
C PRO A 34 -35.69 -19.45 -32.82
N ASP A 35 -35.86 -18.60 -33.84
CA ASP A 35 -35.75 -17.15 -33.72
C ASP A 35 -37.10 -16.43 -33.49
N ASP A 36 -38.26 -17.12 -33.58
CA ASP A 36 -39.61 -16.52 -33.44
C ASP A 36 -40.22 -16.75 -32.03
N MET A 37 -39.46 -16.36 -31.01
CA MET A 37 -39.95 -16.22 -29.63
C MET A 37 -40.32 -14.74 -29.37
N PRO A 38 -41.52 -14.43 -28.85
CA PRO A 38 -41.96 -13.04 -28.67
C PRO A 38 -41.09 -12.29 -27.65
N TYR A 39 -40.59 -11.13 -28.07
CA TYR A 39 -39.56 -10.32 -27.39
C TYR A 39 -40.11 -9.43 -26.24
N GLU A 40 -41.02 -9.96 -25.41
CA GLU A 40 -41.59 -9.21 -24.28
C GLU A 40 -41.29 -9.85 -22.91
N GLU A 41 -41.27 -9.01 -21.86
CA GLU A 41 -41.07 -9.31 -20.43
C GLU A 41 -39.67 -9.77 -19.91
N VAL A 42 -38.73 -10.27 -20.73
CA VAL A 42 -37.49 -10.91 -20.19
C VAL A 42 -36.26 -9.99 -19.98
N GLU A 43 -36.12 -8.87 -20.70
CA GLU A 43 -34.85 -8.12 -20.78
C GLU A 43 -34.52 -7.19 -19.59
N THR A 44 -34.38 -7.79 -18.40
CA THR A 44 -33.52 -7.23 -17.35
C THR A 44 -32.05 -7.59 -17.62
N LEU A 45 -31.10 -6.83 -17.04
CA LEU A 45 -29.66 -7.11 -17.17
C LEU A 45 -29.27 -8.52 -16.68
N ALA A 46 -30.00 -9.08 -15.70
CA ALA A 46 -29.82 -10.47 -15.26
C ALA A 46 -30.29 -11.48 -16.31
N GLY A 47 -31.39 -11.18 -17.03
CA GLY A 47 -31.86 -11.95 -18.19
C GLY A 47 -30.81 -12.01 -19.30
N ILE A 48 -30.22 -10.87 -19.67
CA ILE A 48 -29.17 -10.80 -20.69
C ILE A 48 -27.93 -11.63 -20.29
N LEU A 49 -27.47 -11.54 -19.04
CA LEU A 49 -26.36 -12.35 -18.53
C LEU A 49 -26.64 -13.86 -18.59
N VAL A 50 -27.85 -14.28 -18.19
CA VAL A 50 -28.26 -15.70 -18.22
C VAL A 50 -28.39 -16.18 -19.67
N HIS A 51 -29.04 -15.39 -20.55
CA HIS A 51 -29.21 -15.67 -21.97
C HIS A 51 -27.87 -15.91 -22.68
N ASP A 52 -26.89 -15.01 -22.47
CA ASP A 52 -25.54 -15.11 -23.06
C ASP A 52 -24.76 -16.32 -22.50
N ALA A 53 -24.91 -16.64 -21.21
CA ALA A 53 -24.26 -17.81 -20.58
C ALA A 53 -24.88 -19.16 -20.99
N LEU A 54 -26.13 -19.13 -21.47
CA LEU A 54 -26.90 -20.25 -22.01
C LEU A 54 -26.57 -20.49 -23.49
N THR A 55 -25.39 -21.04 -23.75
CA THR A 55 -25.01 -21.57 -25.08
C THR A 55 -26.03 -22.62 -25.57
N PRO A 56 -26.22 -22.84 -26.89
CA PRO A 56 -27.24 -23.74 -27.44
C PRO A 56 -27.26 -25.16 -26.83
N GLY A 57 -26.10 -25.78 -26.59
CA GLY A 57 -26.02 -27.09 -25.94
C GLY A 57 -26.53 -27.10 -24.48
N LYS A 58 -26.38 -26.00 -23.74
CA LYS A 58 -26.95 -25.86 -22.39
C LYS A 58 -28.47 -25.64 -22.45
N ARG A 59 -28.97 -24.90 -23.45
CA ARG A 59 -30.43 -24.76 -23.67
C ARG A 59 -31.06 -26.13 -23.97
N LEU A 60 -30.41 -26.94 -24.81
CA LEU A 60 -30.86 -28.31 -25.08
C LEU A 60 -30.84 -29.20 -23.82
N ALA A 61 -29.80 -29.12 -22.98
CA ALA A 61 -29.74 -29.84 -21.71
C ALA A 61 -30.82 -29.39 -20.69
N LEU A 62 -31.18 -28.11 -20.66
CA LEU A 62 -32.30 -27.58 -19.85
C LEU A 62 -33.67 -27.98 -20.39
N ALA A 63 -33.80 -28.12 -21.71
CA ALA A 63 -35.03 -28.54 -22.40
C ALA A 63 -35.23 -30.07 -22.44
N ALA A 64 -34.22 -30.86 -22.03
CA ALA A 64 -34.30 -32.32 -21.97
C ALA A 64 -35.48 -32.80 -21.09
N PRO A 65 -36.14 -33.92 -21.44
CA PRO A 65 -37.27 -34.45 -20.67
C PRO A 65 -36.87 -34.98 -19.28
N ASP A 66 -35.60 -35.32 -19.10
CA ASP A 66 -35.04 -35.81 -17.85
C ASP A 66 -34.83 -34.70 -16.80
N GLY A 67 -34.65 -35.11 -15.54
CA GLY A 67 -34.38 -34.18 -14.44
C GLY A 67 -32.95 -33.67 -14.46
N ALA A 68 -32.78 -32.36 -14.62
CA ALA A 68 -31.47 -31.69 -14.70
C ALA A 68 -31.07 -30.98 -13.40
N ALA A 69 -29.81 -31.14 -13.00
CA ALA A 69 -29.13 -30.40 -11.95
C ALA A 69 -28.40 -29.17 -12.54
N VAL A 70 -28.79 -27.99 -12.08
CA VAL A 70 -28.31 -26.70 -12.62
C VAL A 70 -27.62 -25.92 -11.51
N VAL A 71 -26.38 -25.48 -11.76
CA VAL A 71 -25.60 -24.65 -10.82
C VAL A 71 -25.20 -23.35 -11.49
N VAL A 72 -25.52 -22.24 -10.82
CA VAL A 72 -25.25 -20.88 -11.30
C VAL A 72 -24.35 -20.16 -10.28
N ARG A 73 -23.13 -19.82 -10.70
CA ARG A 73 -22.32 -18.82 -10.00
C ARG A 73 -22.78 -17.42 -10.44
N VAL A 74 -22.93 -16.50 -9.50
CA VAL A 74 -23.22 -15.08 -9.75
C VAL A 74 -22.06 -14.16 -9.28
N PRO A 75 -21.94 -12.92 -9.76
CA PRO A 75 -20.81 -12.04 -9.42
C PRO A 75 -20.71 -11.70 -7.94
N SER A 76 -21.85 -11.46 -7.30
CA SER A 76 -21.96 -11.06 -5.89
C SER A 76 -23.36 -11.38 -5.33
N PRO A 77 -23.55 -11.43 -4.00
CA PRO A 77 -24.80 -11.92 -3.38
C PRO A 77 -26.08 -11.18 -3.81
N ASP A 78 -25.97 -9.90 -4.17
CA ASP A 78 -27.06 -9.03 -4.62
C ASP A 78 -27.61 -9.37 -6.02
N TRP A 79 -26.93 -10.22 -6.78
CA TRP A 79 -27.45 -10.74 -8.06
C TRP A 79 -28.38 -11.96 -7.90
N VAL A 80 -28.35 -12.66 -6.76
CA VAL A 80 -28.92 -14.02 -6.67
C VAL A 80 -30.42 -14.06 -6.95
N ASP A 81 -31.21 -13.12 -6.43
CA ASP A 81 -32.67 -13.12 -6.61
C ASP A 81 -33.10 -12.76 -8.05
N SER A 82 -32.43 -11.80 -8.69
CA SER A 82 -32.72 -11.40 -10.07
C SER A 82 -32.23 -12.44 -11.09
N VAL A 83 -31.11 -13.12 -10.82
CA VAL A 83 -30.69 -14.29 -11.59
C VAL A 83 -31.65 -15.46 -11.36
N ALA A 84 -32.21 -15.64 -10.15
CA ALA A 84 -33.25 -16.62 -9.91
C ALA A 84 -34.56 -16.31 -10.66
N ALA A 85 -34.93 -15.04 -10.81
CA ALA A 85 -36.04 -14.63 -11.65
C ALA A 85 -35.78 -14.94 -13.13
N ALA A 86 -34.62 -14.56 -13.67
CA ALA A 86 -34.21 -14.87 -15.04
C ALA A 86 -34.15 -16.39 -15.33
N MET A 87 -33.66 -17.20 -14.40
CA MET A 87 -33.66 -18.66 -14.56
C MET A 87 -35.08 -19.23 -14.67
N ARG A 88 -36.06 -18.68 -13.92
CA ARG A 88 -37.46 -19.14 -13.94
C ARG A 88 -38.18 -18.85 -15.26
N SER A 89 -37.82 -17.79 -15.98
CA SER A 89 -38.39 -17.51 -17.30
C SER A 89 -37.91 -18.47 -18.39
N HIS A 90 -36.79 -19.19 -18.17
CA HIS A 90 -36.27 -20.17 -19.13
C HIS A 90 -36.78 -21.61 -18.93
N THR A 91 -37.10 -22.04 -17.70
CA THR A 91 -37.74 -23.33 -17.43
C THR A 91 -38.35 -23.40 -16.03
N THR A 92 -39.39 -24.22 -15.88
CA THR A 92 -39.89 -24.68 -14.58
C THR A 92 -38.83 -25.48 -13.83
N PHE A 93 -38.62 -25.16 -12.56
CA PHE A 93 -37.79 -25.93 -11.61
C PHE A 93 -38.66 -26.56 -10.52
N ALA A 94 -38.38 -27.82 -10.17
CA ALA A 94 -39.04 -28.55 -9.10
C ALA A 94 -38.52 -28.18 -7.70
N ASP A 95 -37.35 -27.55 -7.63
CA ASP A 95 -36.76 -26.94 -6.43
C ASP A 95 -35.72 -25.87 -6.82
N MET A 96 -35.56 -24.82 -6.02
CA MET A 96 -34.52 -23.80 -6.18
C MET A 96 -33.82 -23.50 -4.86
N LEU A 97 -32.49 -23.61 -4.86
CA LEU A 97 -31.61 -23.37 -3.72
C LEU A 97 -30.87 -22.05 -3.93
N ILE A 98 -31.54 -20.96 -3.54
CA ILE A 98 -30.98 -19.61 -3.42
C ILE A 98 -30.17 -19.54 -2.13
N ARG A 99 -28.85 -19.33 -2.21
CA ARG A 99 -27.97 -19.29 -1.02
C ARG A 99 -26.86 -18.25 -1.16
N THR A 100 -26.87 -17.26 -0.27
CA THR A 100 -25.91 -16.15 -0.23
C THR A 100 -24.84 -16.31 0.86
N GLY A 101 -24.97 -17.32 1.74
CA GLY A 101 -24.12 -17.47 2.93
C GLY A 101 -24.63 -16.68 4.15
N ALA A 102 -25.81 -16.05 4.05
CA ALA A 102 -26.44 -15.34 5.15
C ALA A 102 -26.89 -16.29 6.27
N SER A 103 -27.29 -17.52 5.94
CA SER A 103 -27.77 -18.50 6.92
C SER A 103 -26.68 -19.47 7.36
N ARG A 104 -26.03 -19.20 8.51
CA ARG A 104 -24.97 -20.07 9.07
C ARG A 104 -25.41 -21.50 9.40
N THR A 105 -26.70 -21.82 9.33
CA THR A 105 -27.28 -23.16 9.56
C THR A 105 -27.84 -23.81 8.30
N GLN A 106 -28.33 -23.03 7.31
CA GLN A 106 -28.90 -23.58 6.07
C GLN A 106 -27.91 -23.54 4.89
N ASP A 107 -27.02 -22.55 4.84
CA ASP A 107 -26.11 -22.33 3.70
C ASP A 107 -24.82 -23.12 3.89
N ARG A 108 -24.92 -24.45 3.77
CA ARG A 108 -23.77 -25.37 3.87
C ARG A 108 -23.86 -26.53 2.86
N PRO A 109 -22.72 -27.16 2.49
CA PRO A 109 -22.71 -28.25 1.52
C PRO A 109 -23.41 -29.53 2.00
N GLU A 110 -23.51 -29.77 3.30
CA GLU A 110 -24.16 -30.98 3.84
C GLU A 110 -25.69 -30.82 3.88
N VAL A 111 -26.19 -29.58 3.97
CA VAL A 111 -27.59 -29.30 4.25
C VAL A 111 -28.41 -29.28 2.96
N GLY A 112 -29.40 -30.16 2.86
CA GLY A 112 -30.34 -30.23 1.74
C GLY A 112 -29.99 -31.25 0.65
N CYS A 113 -28.89 -32.01 0.80
CA CYS A 113 -28.48 -33.05 -0.17
C CYS A 113 -29.60 -34.06 -0.47
N ASP A 114 -30.28 -34.57 0.56
CA ASP A 114 -31.38 -35.54 0.41
C ASP A 114 -32.55 -34.96 -0.39
N ARG A 115 -32.84 -33.67 -0.20
CA ARG A 115 -33.92 -32.94 -0.87
C ARG A 115 -33.62 -32.79 -2.37
N VAL A 116 -32.37 -32.48 -2.71
CA VAL A 116 -31.89 -32.43 -4.10
C VAL A 116 -32.01 -33.81 -4.75
N SER A 117 -31.43 -34.84 -4.12
CA SER A 117 -31.41 -36.21 -4.64
C SER A 117 -32.84 -36.75 -4.86
N ALA A 118 -33.76 -36.51 -3.91
CA ALA A 118 -35.15 -36.93 -4.01
C ALA A 118 -35.98 -36.15 -5.06
N ARG A 119 -35.52 -34.98 -5.52
CA ARG A 119 -36.14 -34.21 -6.62
C ARG A 119 -35.61 -34.67 -7.98
N LEU A 120 -34.29 -34.79 -8.13
CA LEU A 120 -33.64 -35.28 -9.35
C LEU A 120 -34.08 -36.71 -9.67
N ALA A 121 -34.12 -37.61 -8.68
CA ALA A 121 -34.59 -39.00 -8.84
C ALA A 121 -36.08 -39.14 -9.23
N ARG A 122 -36.84 -38.05 -9.30
CA ARG A 122 -38.23 -38.00 -9.80
C ARG A 122 -38.35 -37.28 -11.15
N GLY A 123 -37.25 -37.07 -11.87
CA GLY A 123 -37.22 -36.26 -13.10
C GLY A 123 -37.39 -34.76 -12.87
N GLY A 124 -37.34 -34.29 -11.61
CA GLY A 124 -37.52 -32.87 -11.29
C GLY A 124 -36.23 -32.08 -11.46
N ARG A 125 -36.25 -31.02 -12.28
CA ARG A 125 -35.11 -30.10 -12.44
C ARG A 125 -34.85 -29.33 -11.14
N VAL A 126 -33.59 -29.20 -10.73
CA VAL A 126 -33.18 -28.48 -9.50
C VAL A 126 -32.12 -27.45 -9.85
N CYS A 127 -32.35 -26.19 -9.45
CA CYS A 127 -31.37 -25.10 -9.66
C CYS A 127 -30.79 -24.61 -8.34
N GLY A 128 -29.47 -24.45 -8.26
CA GLY A 128 -28.77 -23.83 -7.15
C GLY A 128 -28.05 -22.57 -7.61
N ILE A 129 -28.23 -21.46 -6.88
CA ILE A 129 -27.72 -20.14 -7.26
C ILE A 129 -27.00 -19.52 -6.06
N SER A 130 -25.73 -19.17 -6.25
CA SER A 130 -24.86 -18.61 -5.21
C SER A 130 -23.67 -17.87 -5.83
N GLN A 131 -23.03 -16.95 -5.11
CA GLN A 131 -21.71 -16.43 -5.49
C GLN A 131 -20.58 -17.46 -5.27
N ASP A 132 -20.80 -18.43 -4.37
CA ASP A 132 -19.83 -19.48 -4.04
C ASP A 132 -20.51 -20.87 -3.93
N PRO A 133 -20.92 -21.47 -5.08
CA PRO A 133 -21.59 -22.76 -5.16
C PRO A 133 -20.97 -23.87 -4.30
N GLU A 134 -19.66 -24.08 -4.41
CA GLU A 134 -18.94 -25.16 -3.72
C GLU A 134 -18.98 -25.04 -2.19
N ARG A 135 -19.20 -23.82 -1.68
CA ARG A 135 -19.24 -23.52 -0.25
C ARG A 135 -20.64 -23.49 0.33
N PHE A 136 -21.63 -23.03 -0.44
CA PHE A 136 -22.97 -22.76 0.08
C PHE A 136 -24.04 -23.72 -0.45
N LEU A 137 -23.96 -24.21 -1.69
CA LEU A 137 -24.97 -25.11 -2.26
C LEU A 137 -24.75 -26.58 -1.83
N PRO A 138 -25.79 -27.43 -1.84
CA PRO A 138 -25.65 -28.83 -1.41
C PRO A 138 -24.63 -29.59 -2.28
N ALA A 139 -23.75 -30.37 -1.65
CA ALA A 139 -22.66 -31.06 -2.32
C ALA A 139 -23.14 -32.02 -3.43
N SER A 140 -24.31 -32.66 -3.25
CA SER A 140 -24.91 -33.50 -4.28
C SER A 140 -25.34 -32.72 -5.52
N LEU A 141 -25.83 -31.48 -5.36
CA LEU A 141 -26.19 -30.60 -6.48
C LEU A 141 -24.97 -30.12 -7.24
N VAL A 142 -23.88 -29.77 -6.53
CA VAL A 142 -22.64 -29.30 -7.15
C VAL A 142 -21.92 -30.44 -7.87
N ALA A 143 -21.80 -31.61 -7.23
CA ALA A 143 -21.15 -32.77 -7.82
C ALA A 143 -21.91 -33.32 -9.05
N GLY A 144 -23.25 -33.34 -9.00
CA GLY A 144 -24.10 -33.86 -10.07
C GLY A 144 -24.55 -32.83 -11.12
N ALA A 145 -23.97 -31.62 -11.17
CA ALA A 145 -24.46 -30.53 -12.01
C ALA A 145 -24.27 -30.76 -13.53
N ASP A 146 -25.34 -31.13 -14.23
CA ASP A 146 -25.40 -31.28 -15.69
C ASP A 146 -25.15 -29.93 -16.41
N VAL A 147 -25.68 -28.83 -15.87
CA VAL A 147 -25.55 -27.50 -16.45
C VAL A 147 -24.91 -26.54 -15.46
N ARG A 148 -23.73 -26.03 -15.81
CA ARG A 148 -23.03 -24.98 -15.06
C ARG A 148 -23.06 -23.64 -15.82
N LEU A 149 -23.51 -22.61 -15.13
CA LEU A 149 -23.43 -21.20 -15.54
C LEU A 149 -22.48 -20.46 -14.60
N ASP A 150 -21.60 -19.63 -15.16
CA ASP A 150 -20.61 -18.84 -14.43
C ASP A 150 -20.79 -17.39 -14.89
N LEU A 151 -21.57 -16.61 -14.16
CA LEU A 151 -21.95 -15.25 -14.55
C LEU A 151 -20.90 -14.27 -14.01
N ALA A 152 -20.13 -13.69 -14.94
CA ALA A 152 -19.21 -12.59 -14.65
C ALA A 152 -19.94 -11.25 -14.49
N GLN A 153 -19.23 -10.22 -14.06
CA GLN A 153 -19.74 -8.84 -14.05
C GLN A 153 -20.15 -8.40 -15.48
N PRO A 154 -21.20 -7.57 -15.65
CA PRO A 154 -21.65 -7.09 -16.95
C PRO A 154 -20.54 -6.46 -17.79
N THR A 155 -20.42 -6.89 -19.04
CA THR A 155 -19.60 -6.19 -20.04
C THR A 155 -20.30 -4.90 -20.51
N PRO A 156 -19.56 -3.87 -20.98
CA PRO A 156 -20.17 -2.65 -21.51
C PRO A 156 -21.21 -2.89 -22.62
N GLY A 157 -21.04 -3.92 -23.45
CA GLY A 157 -22.02 -4.31 -24.48
C GLY A 157 -23.26 -5.04 -23.96
N GLN A 158 -23.20 -5.69 -22.80
CA GLN A 158 -24.38 -6.21 -22.10
C GLN A 158 -25.15 -5.08 -21.41
N VAL A 159 -24.44 -4.11 -20.83
CA VAL A 159 -25.07 -2.90 -20.27
C VAL A 159 -25.66 -2.03 -21.38
N ALA A 160 -25.03 -1.93 -22.55
CA ALA A 160 -25.58 -1.24 -23.72
C ALA A 160 -26.94 -1.83 -24.14
N ARG A 161 -27.01 -3.16 -24.35
CA ARG A 161 -28.28 -3.87 -24.62
C ARG A 161 -29.32 -3.64 -23.53
N ALA A 162 -28.92 -3.69 -22.24
CA ALA A 162 -29.85 -3.42 -21.14
C ALA A 162 -30.38 -1.98 -21.10
N ILE A 163 -29.59 -0.98 -21.52
CA ILE A 163 -30.09 0.39 -21.70
C ILE A 163 -31.04 0.45 -22.89
N GLN A 164 -30.68 -0.16 -24.02
CA GLN A 164 -31.49 -0.14 -25.24
C GLN A 164 -32.86 -0.83 -25.02
N ALA A 165 -32.89 -1.98 -24.35
CA ALA A 165 -34.11 -2.68 -23.97
C ALA A 165 -35.04 -1.86 -23.05
N VAL A 166 -34.46 -1.10 -22.11
CA VAL A 166 -35.21 -0.33 -21.10
C VAL A 166 -35.66 1.06 -21.62
N THR A 167 -35.02 1.58 -22.67
CA THR A 167 -35.22 2.97 -23.14
C THR A 167 -35.63 3.11 -24.61
N GLY A 168 -35.41 2.09 -25.43
CA GLY A 168 -35.57 2.15 -26.90
C GLY A 168 -34.45 2.90 -27.64
N GLU A 169 -33.52 3.52 -26.91
CA GLU A 169 -32.43 4.35 -27.46
C GLU A 169 -31.08 3.61 -27.39
N ASP A 170 -30.25 3.77 -28.41
CA ASP A 170 -28.84 3.35 -28.35
C ASP A 170 -28.05 4.32 -27.45
N PRO A 171 -27.39 3.85 -26.36
CA PRO A 171 -26.51 4.69 -25.54
C PRO A 171 -25.20 5.11 -26.25
N GLY A 172 -24.88 4.50 -27.40
CA GLY A 172 -23.65 4.74 -28.13
C GLY A 172 -22.41 4.12 -27.44
N PRO A 173 -21.21 4.71 -27.60
CA PRO A 173 -19.97 4.15 -27.07
C PRO A 173 -19.95 4.15 -25.54
N MET A 174 -20.21 2.98 -24.95
CA MET A 174 -20.22 2.80 -23.50
C MET A 174 -18.82 2.94 -22.89
N PRO A 175 -18.64 3.77 -21.83
CA PRO A 175 -17.40 3.81 -21.06
C PRO A 175 -17.23 2.54 -20.21
N PRO A 176 -16.02 2.28 -19.69
CA PRO A 176 -15.83 1.29 -18.63
C PRO A 176 -16.67 1.67 -17.39
N LEU A 177 -17.41 0.69 -16.86
CA LEU A 177 -18.20 0.81 -15.63
C LEU A 177 -17.69 -0.25 -14.64
N HIS A 178 -17.09 0.19 -13.53
CA HIS A 178 -16.45 -0.65 -12.53
C HIS A 178 -17.06 -0.38 -11.13
N GLY A 179 -16.95 -1.35 -10.21
CA GLY A 179 -17.44 -1.24 -8.83
C GLY A 179 -18.96 -1.26 -8.63
N LEU A 180 -19.75 -1.36 -9.71
CA LEU A 180 -21.21 -1.43 -9.64
C LEU A 180 -21.69 -2.82 -9.17
N GLY A 181 -22.57 -2.83 -8.16
CA GLY A 181 -23.36 -3.98 -7.76
C GLY A 181 -24.68 -4.07 -8.53
N HIS A 182 -25.40 -5.18 -8.37
CA HIS A 182 -26.67 -5.42 -9.05
C HIS A 182 -27.68 -4.30 -8.82
N HIS A 183 -27.80 -3.84 -7.58
CA HIS A 183 -28.74 -2.77 -7.21
C HIS A 183 -28.44 -1.42 -7.88
N ASP A 184 -27.20 -1.13 -8.30
CA ASP A 184 -26.91 0.13 -9.00
C ASP A 184 -27.41 0.09 -10.43
N TYR A 185 -27.19 -1.04 -11.12
CA TYR A 185 -27.72 -1.26 -12.46
C TYR A 185 -29.25 -1.11 -12.45
N VAL A 186 -29.94 -1.76 -11.50
CA VAL A 186 -31.41 -1.64 -11.34
C VAL A 186 -31.83 -0.21 -10.95
N ALA A 187 -31.07 0.50 -10.12
CA ALA A 187 -31.39 1.87 -9.73
C ALA A 187 -31.12 2.92 -10.83
N ALA A 188 -30.27 2.61 -11.81
CA ALA A 188 -29.89 3.52 -12.89
C ALA A 188 -30.68 3.28 -14.19
N LEU A 189 -30.90 2.02 -14.56
CA LEU A 189 -31.70 1.57 -15.70
C LEU A 189 -33.20 1.76 -15.38
N ARG A 190 -33.82 2.82 -15.92
CA ARG A 190 -35.22 3.16 -15.63
C ARG A 190 -36.03 3.28 -16.90
N THR A 191 -37.17 2.59 -16.94
CA THR A 191 -38.17 2.73 -18.01
C THR A 191 -38.68 4.16 -18.07
N GLY A 192 -38.97 4.67 -19.28
CA GLY A 192 -39.38 6.06 -19.50
C GLY A 192 -38.27 7.10 -19.28
N SER A 193 -37.00 6.69 -19.25
CA SER A 193 -35.82 7.56 -19.23
C SER A 193 -35.06 7.42 -20.56
N THR A 194 -34.34 8.47 -20.98
CA THR A 194 -33.43 8.39 -22.13
C THR A 194 -32.17 7.56 -21.80
N ALA A 195 -31.54 6.97 -22.81
CA ALA A 195 -30.31 6.19 -22.68
C ALA A 195 -29.17 7.04 -22.08
N ALA A 196 -29.04 8.29 -22.51
CA ALA A 196 -28.06 9.23 -21.96
C ALA A 196 -28.27 9.48 -20.45
N ALA A 197 -29.52 9.55 -19.98
CA ALA A 197 -29.83 9.72 -18.56
C ALA A 197 -29.59 8.43 -17.75
N CYS A 198 -29.83 7.25 -18.33
CA CYS A 198 -29.44 5.97 -17.73
C CYS A 198 -27.91 5.85 -17.61
N LEU A 199 -27.16 6.19 -18.67
CA LEU A 199 -25.70 6.22 -18.64
C LEU A 199 -25.15 7.24 -17.62
N ALA A 200 -25.71 8.45 -17.55
CA ALA A 200 -25.31 9.45 -16.57
C ALA A 200 -25.53 8.96 -15.11
N ARG A 201 -26.61 8.21 -14.85
CA ARG A 201 -26.85 7.55 -13.55
C ARG A 201 -25.86 6.41 -13.28
N LEU A 202 -25.56 5.57 -14.27
CA LEU A 202 -24.55 4.50 -14.13
C LEU A 202 -23.16 5.08 -13.82
N GLN A 203 -22.75 6.14 -14.51
CA GLN A 203 -21.52 6.87 -14.23
C GLN A 203 -21.54 7.53 -12.84
N ALA A 204 -22.67 8.12 -12.42
CA ALA A 204 -22.80 8.72 -11.10
C ALA A 204 -22.73 7.67 -9.99
N ALA A 205 -23.42 6.53 -10.17
CA ALA A 205 -23.33 5.39 -9.28
C ALA A 205 -21.90 4.84 -9.22
N ALA A 206 -21.21 4.71 -10.36
CA ALA A 206 -19.82 4.25 -10.40
C ALA A 206 -18.89 5.20 -9.63
N ARG A 207 -19.04 6.53 -9.80
CA ARG A 207 -18.32 7.56 -9.04
C ARG A 207 -18.65 7.59 -7.54
N SER A 208 -19.78 7.01 -7.10
CA SER A 208 -20.13 6.86 -5.67
C SER A 208 -19.85 5.46 -5.09
N ARG A 209 -19.71 4.44 -5.96
CA ARG A 209 -19.43 3.03 -5.62
C ARG A 209 -17.95 2.70 -5.69
N SER A 210 -17.18 3.46 -6.45
CA SER A 210 -15.78 3.68 -6.16
C SER A 210 -15.70 4.26 -4.74
N VAL A 211 -15.53 3.37 -3.75
CA VAL A 211 -15.23 3.74 -2.36
C VAL A 211 -13.86 4.38 -2.39
N VAL A 212 -13.90 5.68 -2.62
CA VAL A 212 -12.75 6.53 -2.87
C VAL A 212 -12.47 7.26 -1.57
N ASP A 213 -11.23 7.11 -1.11
CA ASP A 213 -10.58 8.06 -0.23
C ASP A 213 -11.02 9.50 -0.59
N PRO A 214 -11.67 10.25 0.32
CA PRO A 214 -12.28 11.54 -0.02
C PRO A 214 -11.27 12.56 -0.58
N ASP A 215 -9.97 12.39 -0.27
CA ASP A 215 -8.90 13.31 -0.67
C ASP A 215 -8.19 12.86 -1.97
N LEU A 216 -8.61 11.76 -2.60
CA LEU A 216 -8.10 11.30 -3.91
C LEU A 216 -8.22 12.36 -5.03
N PRO A 217 -9.28 13.21 -5.08
CA PRO A 217 -9.34 14.34 -6.01
C PRO A 217 -8.37 15.49 -5.70
N GLU A 218 -7.76 15.51 -4.51
CA GLU A 218 -6.76 16.51 -4.09
C GLU A 218 -5.33 16.04 -4.33
N ALA A 219 -5.04 14.74 -4.18
CA ALA A 219 -3.73 14.15 -4.46
C ALA A 219 -3.26 14.42 -5.91
N PRO A 220 -2.00 14.83 -6.18
CA PRO A 220 -1.56 15.21 -7.52
C PRO A 220 -1.48 14.01 -8.50
N LEU A 221 -1.35 14.30 -9.80
CA LEU A 221 -0.97 13.28 -10.79
C LEU A 221 0.54 12.99 -10.69
N LEU A 222 0.98 11.79 -11.05
CA LEU A 222 2.38 11.36 -10.84
C LEU A 222 3.41 12.25 -11.56
N HIS A 223 3.09 12.78 -12.74
CA HIS A 223 3.96 13.71 -13.48
C HIS A 223 3.92 15.15 -12.92
N GLU A 224 2.97 15.46 -12.04
CA GLU A 224 2.80 16.73 -11.32
C GLU A 224 3.22 16.61 -9.84
N MET A 225 3.58 15.41 -9.36
CA MET A 225 3.79 15.16 -7.93
C MET A 225 5.07 15.84 -7.41
N PRO A 226 4.97 16.80 -6.46
CA PRO A 226 6.12 17.55 -5.98
C PRO A 226 7.14 16.64 -5.27
N GLY A 227 8.42 16.78 -5.62
CA GLY A 227 9.51 16.02 -5.00
C GLY A 227 9.48 14.51 -5.24
N LEU A 228 8.70 14.01 -6.20
CA LEU A 228 8.70 12.58 -6.57
C LEU A 228 10.01 12.23 -7.31
N GLU A 229 10.92 11.56 -6.60
CA GLU A 229 12.29 11.27 -7.07
C GLU A 229 12.68 9.78 -6.94
N GLY A 230 13.68 9.38 -7.72
CA GLY A 230 14.36 8.08 -7.60
C GLY A 230 13.46 6.87 -7.86
N GLU A 231 13.71 5.76 -7.15
CA GLU A 231 13.01 4.49 -7.41
C GLU A 231 11.48 4.58 -7.30
N ALA A 232 10.98 5.41 -6.37
CA ALA A 232 9.55 5.65 -6.22
C ALA A 232 8.94 6.29 -7.47
N ARG A 233 9.62 7.28 -8.06
CA ARG A 233 9.26 7.89 -9.34
C ARG A 233 9.32 6.86 -10.46
N ASP A 234 10.45 6.18 -10.60
CA ASP A 234 10.74 5.35 -11.76
C ASP A 234 9.84 4.11 -11.83
N TRP A 235 9.46 3.52 -10.68
CA TRP A 235 8.48 2.43 -10.63
C TRP A 235 7.03 2.91 -10.82
N THR A 236 6.63 4.05 -10.23
CA THR A 236 5.24 4.52 -10.36
C THR A 236 4.92 5.01 -11.77
N LEU A 237 5.89 5.62 -12.47
CA LEU A 237 5.75 5.96 -13.90
C LEU A 237 5.70 4.71 -14.78
N ALA A 238 6.58 3.71 -14.54
CA ALA A 238 6.53 2.45 -15.27
C ALA A 238 5.20 1.69 -15.06
N LEU A 239 4.66 1.69 -13.84
CA LEU A 239 3.33 1.15 -13.54
C LEU A 239 2.21 1.86 -14.32
N ALA A 240 2.33 3.18 -14.50
CA ALA A 240 1.37 3.95 -15.31
C ALA A 240 1.48 3.61 -16.80
N ASP A 241 2.70 3.53 -17.35
CA ASP A 241 2.93 3.16 -18.75
C ASP A 241 2.46 1.71 -19.05
N ASP A 242 2.74 0.77 -18.16
CA ASP A 242 2.24 -0.62 -18.21
C ASP A 242 0.70 -0.65 -18.18
N PHE A 243 0.07 0.10 -17.27
CA PHE A 243 -1.38 0.13 -17.17
C PHE A 243 -2.04 0.75 -18.41
N GLN A 244 -1.43 1.79 -19.01
CA GLN A 244 -1.89 2.34 -20.29
C GLN A 244 -1.61 1.37 -21.47
N ALA A 245 -0.57 0.54 -21.41
CA ALA A 245 -0.37 -0.55 -22.36
C ALA A 245 -1.44 -1.64 -22.22
N TYR A 246 -1.85 -1.97 -20.99
CA TYR A 246 -2.95 -2.88 -20.71
C TYR A 246 -4.31 -2.34 -21.18
N LEU A 247 -4.63 -1.06 -20.89
CA LEU A 247 -5.87 -0.42 -21.39
C LEU A 247 -5.91 -0.38 -22.92
N ALA A 248 -4.76 -0.24 -23.58
CA ALA A 248 -4.62 -0.32 -25.03
C ALA A 248 -4.59 -1.76 -25.59
N GLY A 249 -4.77 -2.80 -24.76
CA GLY A 249 -4.74 -4.21 -25.19
C GLY A 249 -3.37 -4.70 -25.69
N ARG A 250 -2.27 -4.01 -25.35
CA ARG A 250 -0.91 -4.34 -25.80
C ARG A 250 -0.20 -5.35 -24.88
N ILE A 251 -0.61 -5.44 -23.62
CA ILE A 251 -0.13 -6.43 -22.64
C ILE A 251 -1.30 -6.95 -21.80
N ASP A 252 -1.17 -8.16 -21.26
CA ASP A 252 -2.09 -8.68 -20.25
C ASP A 252 -1.85 -8.03 -18.88
N PHE A 253 -2.88 -8.02 -18.02
CA PHE A 253 -2.79 -7.46 -16.67
C PHE A 253 -1.73 -8.18 -15.79
N ASP A 254 -1.41 -9.45 -16.11
CA ASP A 254 -0.36 -10.25 -15.47
C ASP A 254 1.07 -9.91 -15.88
N ALA A 255 1.25 -9.08 -16.92
CA ALA A 255 2.56 -8.51 -17.26
C ALA A 255 2.93 -7.28 -16.42
N ILE A 256 1.93 -6.61 -15.82
CA ILE A 256 2.13 -5.37 -15.03
C ILE A 256 2.86 -5.69 -13.72
N ALA A 257 3.86 -4.89 -13.35
CA ALA A 257 4.57 -4.98 -12.07
C ALA A 257 3.73 -4.48 -10.86
N ARG A 258 2.53 -5.04 -10.68
CA ARG A 258 1.38 -4.52 -9.90
C ARG A 258 1.44 -4.62 -8.36
N HIS A 259 2.52 -5.09 -7.76
CA HIS A 259 2.60 -5.32 -6.31
C HIS A 259 3.92 -4.80 -5.71
N ALA A 260 3.85 -3.95 -4.68
CA ALA A 260 5.03 -3.32 -4.07
C ALA A 260 4.84 -2.91 -2.59
N VAL A 261 5.96 -2.66 -1.90
CA VAL A 261 6.01 -2.03 -0.58
C VAL A 261 6.74 -0.68 -0.68
N PHE A 262 6.08 0.41 -0.32
CA PHE A 262 6.69 1.73 -0.11
C PHE A 262 7.27 1.78 1.31
N CYS A 263 8.60 1.77 1.41
CA CYS A 263 9.34 1.85 2.66
C CYS A 263 10.06 3.20 2.77
N GLY A 264 9.99 3.85 3.93
CA GLY A 264 10.68 5.12 4.19
C GLY A 264 10.22 5.75 5.49
N GLU A 265 10.91 6.79 5.96
CA GLU A 265 10.56 7.49 7.21
C GLU A 265 9.10 8.02 7.23
N PRO A 266 8.51 8.28 8.41
CA PRO A 266 7.26 9.05 8.51
C PRO A 266 7.34 10.38 7.74
N GLY A 267 6.20 10.91 7.29
CA GLY A 267 6.14 12.20 6.59
C GLY A 267 6.76 12.26 5.18
N THR A 268 7.32 11.16 4.66
CA THR A 268 7.89 11.07 3.29
C THR A 268 6.86 10.98 2.16
N GLY A 269 5.55 11.00 2.46
CA GLY A 269 4.48 11.04 1.46
C GLY A 269 4.03 9.68 0.91
N LYS A 270 4.32 8.55 1.59
CA LYS A 270 3.92 7.18 1.18
C LYS A 270 2.42 7.07 0.81
N THR A 271 1.54 7.54 1.69
CA THR A 271 0.07 7.57 1.52
C THR A 271 -0.33 8.44 0.32
N LEU A 272 0.24 9.64 0.21
CA LEU A 272 0.02 10.56 -0.90
C LEU A 272 0.48 9.96 -2.25
N LEU A 273 1.58 9.20 -2.27
CA LEU A 273 2.06 8.51 -3.46
C LEU A 273 1.08 7.42 -3.92
N ALA A 274 0.53 6.61 -3.00
CA ALA A 274 -0.47 5.59 -3.33
C ALA A 274 -1.76 6.22 -3.90
N ARG A 275 -2.20 7.35 -3.33
CA ARG A 275 -3.32 8.18 -3.84
C ARG A 275 -3.01 8.76 -5.22
N SER A 276 -1.80 9.30 -5.42
CA SER A 276 -1.33 9.84 -6.70
C SER A 276 -1.26 8.76 -7.80
N VAL A 277 -0.85 7.53 -7.45
CA VAL A 277 -0.93 6.36 -8.36
C VAL A 277 -2.38 6.09 -8.75
N ALA A 278 -3.29 5.86 -7.79
CA ALA A 278 -4.68 5.53 -8.10
C ALA A 278 -5.38 6.59 -8.97
N ARG A 279 -5.16 7.88 -8.66
CA ARG A 279 -5.66 9.01 -9.48
C ARG A 279 -5.08 8.98 -10.90
N THR A 280 -3.78 8.76 -11.06
CA THR A 280 -3.12 8.77 -12.38
C THR A 280 -3.52 7.58 -13.25
N LEU A 281 -3.81 6.43 -12.62
CA LEU A 281 -4.37 5.26 -13.30
C LEU A 281 -5.87 5.40 -13.61
N GLY A 282 -6.57 6.36 -12.99
CA GLY A 282 -8.01 6.56 -13.14
C GLY A 282 -8.86 5.48 -12.47
N VAL A 283 -8.35 4.85 -11.40
CA VAL A 283 -8.99 3.70 -10.72
C VAL A 283 -9.36 4.01 -9.26
N PRO A 284 -10.31 3.27 -8.65
CA PRO A 284 -10.62 3.41 -7.23
C PRO A 284 -9.42 3.09 -6.34
N LEU A 285 -9.28 3.86 -5.25
CA LEU A 285 -8.35 3.56 -4.15
C LEU A 285 -9.13 3.00 -2.96
N ILE A 286 -8.86 1.75 -2.61
CA ILE A 286 -9.31 1.13 -1.36
C ILE A 286 -8.15 1.28 -0.36
N GLU A 287 -8.25 2.26 0.53
CA GLU A 287 -7.29 2.44 1.63
C GLU A 287 -7.71 1.61 2.86
N THR A 288 -6.74 0.97 3.51
CA THR A 288 -6.94 0.19 4.74
C THR A 288 -5.66 0.22 5.57
N SER A 289 -5.76 0.00 6.88
CA SER A 289 -4.59 -0.25 7.74
C SER A 289 -4.84 -1.43 8.68
N VAL A 290 -3.79 -1.94 9.32
CA VAL A 290 -3.98 -2.98 10.33
C VAL A 290 -4.83 -2.48 11.50
N ALA A 291 -4.64 -1.22 11.91
CA ALA A 291 -5.45 -0.55 12.92
C ALA A 291 -6.93 -0.46 12.52
N SER A 292 -7.25 -0.25 11.22
CA SER A 292 -8.64 -0.19 10.76
C SER A 292 -9.37 -1.53 10.93
N TRP A 293 -8.70 -2.67 10.77
CA TRP A 293 -9.33 -3.98 10.97
C TRP A 293 -9.68 -4.26 12.43
N PHE A 294 -8.92 -3.71 13.38
CA PHE A 294 -9.23 -3.83 14.81
C PHE A 294 -10.32 -2.86 15.26
N THR A 295 -10.34 -1.62 14.74
CA THR A 295 -11.35 -0.62 15.13
C THR A 295 -12.71 -0.81 14.45
N GLN A 296 -12.76 -1.43 13.27
CA GLN A 296 -14.01 -1.77 12.58
C GLN A 296 -14.64 -3.09 13.07
N THR A 297 -14.00 -3.82 13.98
CA THR A 297 -14.47 -5.10 14.52
C THR A 297 -14.56 -5.07 16.05
N GLN A 298 -15.06 -6.15 16.66
CA GLN A 298 -15.06 -6.31 18.12
C GLN A 298 -13.69 -6.77 18.67
N GLY A 299 -12.60 -6.57 17.92
CA GLY A 299 -11.24 -7.00 18.27
C GLY A 299 -11.00 -8.52 18.25
N TYR A 300 -12.04 -9.35 18.13
CA TYR A 300 -11.90 -10.81 18.06
C TYR A 300 -11.24 -11.26 16.76
N LEU A 301 -10.28 -12.19 16.88
CA LEU A 301 -9.51 -12.77 15.78
C LEU A 301 -10.36 -13.20 14.58
N GLY A 302 -11.50 -13.87 14.83
CA GLY A 302 -12.39 -14.37 13.78
C GLY A 302 -13.22 -13.29 13.06
N ASP A 303 -13.28 -12.08 13.61
CA ASP A 303 -13.86 -10.90 12.95
C ASP A 303 -12.79 -10.14 12.17
N VAL A 304 -11.58 -9.95 12.74
CA VAL A 304 -10.43 -9.34 12.04
C VAL A 304 -10.06 -10.12 10.77
N VAL A 305 -10.02 -11.46 10.82
CA VAL A 305 -9.80 -12.33 9.65
C VAL A 305 -10.92 -12.19 8.60
N ARG A 306 -12.16 -11.92 9.04
CA ARG A 306 -13.28 -11.65 8.13
C ARG A 306 -13.16 -10.27 7.49
N GLU A 307 -12.67 -9.29 8.24
CA GLU A 307 -12.49 -7.92 7.78
C GLU A 307 -11.38 -7.80 6.72
N VAL A 308 -10.22 -8.45 6.93
CA VAL A 308 -9.20 -8.64 5.88
C VAL A 308 -9.82 -9.22 4.62
N SER A 309 -10.67 -10.24 4.76
CA SER A 309 -11.36 -10.87 3.63
C SER A 309 -12.36 -9.92 2.94
N ARG A 310 -13.05 -9.07 3.71
CA ARG A 310 -14.02 -8.07 3.22
C ARG A 310 -13.33 -6.99 2.39
N VAL A 311 -12.22 -6.45 2.88
CA VAL A 311 -11.46 -5.38 2.19
C VAL A 311 -10.91 -5.88 0.85
N PHE A 312 -10.26 -7.04 0.81
CA PHE A 312 -9.77 -7.61 -0.45
C PHE A 312 -10.91 -7.97 -1.41
N SER A 313 -12.05 -8.46 -0.90
CA SER A 313 -13.25 -8.71 -1.73
C SER A 313 -13.84 -7.42 -2.30
N ALA A 314 -13.82 -6.32 -1.55
CA ALA A 314 -14.27 -5.00 -2.01
C ALA A 314 -13.34 -4.44 -3.10
N ALA A 315 -12.02 -4.54 -2.91
CA ALA A 315 -11.04 -4.17 -3.94
C ALA A 315 -11.20 -5.00 -5.22
N ALA A 316 -11.43 -6.31 -5.11
CA ALA A 316 -11.69 -7.19 -6.25
C ALA A 316 -13.02 -6.87 -6.96
N ALA A 317 -14.07 -6.49 -6.23
CA ALA A 317 -15.34 -6.05 -6.80
C ALA A 317 -15.24 -4.68 -7.50
N ALA A 318 -14.33 -3.82 -7.04
CA ALA A 318 -14.02 -2.52 -7.63
C ALA A 318 -13.06 -2.58 -8.83
N ALA A 319 -12.53 -3.77 -9.17
CA ALA A 319 -11.37 -3.90 -10.05
C ALA A 319 -11.65 -3.49 -11.53
N PRO A 320 -10.68 -2.87 -12.23
CA PRO A 320 -9.31 -2.57 -11.79
C PRO A 320 -9.26 -1.47 -10.73
N ALA A 321 -8.46 -1.69 -9.68
CA ALA A 321 -8.38 -0.83 -8.49
C ALA A 321 -7.02 -0.94 -7.80
N VAL A 322 -6.66 0.09 -7.01
CA VAL A 322 -5.52 0.04 -6.09
C VAL A 322 -6.05 -0.30 -4.68
N LEU A 323 -5.48 -1.34 -4.07
CA LEU A 323 -5.59 -1.61 -2.64
C LEU A 323 -4.32 -1.09 -1.96
N PHE A 324 -4.46 -0.10 -1.08
CA PHE A 324 -3.36 0.43 -0.28
C PHE A 324 -3.50 0.00 1.18
N LEU A 325 -2.50 -0.75 1.66
CA LEU A 325 -2.35 -1.15 3.06
C LEU A 325 -1.34 -0.22 3.73
N ASP A 326 -1.78 0.85 4.38
CA ASP A 326 -0.89 1.68 5.18
C ASP A 326 -0.61 1.05 6.55
N GLU A 327 0.48 1.48 7.20
CA GLU A 327 0.98 0.93 8.47
C GLU A 327 1.11 -0.61 8.45
N ALA A 328 1.69 -1.15 7.36
CA ALA A 328 1.91 -2.58 7.17
C ALA A 328 2.97 -3.17 8.13
N ASP A 329 3.76 -2.33 8.80
CA ASP A 329 4.55 -2.67 9.98
C ASP A 329 3.68 -3.20 11.14
N GLY A 330 2.37 -2.90 11.13
CA GLY A 330 1.36 -3.56 11.95
C GLY A 330 1.15 -5.07 11.66
N LEU A 331 1.77 -5.66 10.64
CA LEU A 331 1.82 -7.11 10.40
C LEU A 331 3.17 -7.70 10.86
N PRO A 332 3.37 -7.90 12.17
CA PRO A 332 4.67 -8.19 12.74
C PRO A 332 5.26 -9.52 12.28
N ASN A 333 6.58 -9.51 12.07
CA ASN A 333 7.40 -10.67 11.78
C ASN A 333 7.24 -11.77 12.83
N ARG A 334 6.48 -12.82 12.49
CA ARG A 334 6.14 -13.92 13.41
C ARG A 334 7.35 -14.73 13.90
N GLY A 335 8.53 -14.53 13.29
CA GLY A 335 9.79 -15.07 13.78
C GLY A 335 10.27 -14.40 15.07
N ARG A 336 10.03 -13.09 15.22
CA ARG A 336 10.44 -12.24 16.37
C ARG A 336 9.48 -12.29 17.55
N LEU A 337 8.21 -12.66 17.33
CA LEU A 337 7.18 -12.73 18.37
C LEU A 337 7.38 -13.87 19.38
N ASP A 338 7.01 -13.66 20.65
CA ASP A 338 6.83 -14.74 21.61
C ASP A 338 5.67 -15.67 21.20
N ASN A 339 5.57 -16.85 21.82
CA ASN A 339 4.57 -17.86 21.44
C ASN A 339 3.12 -17.34 21.51
N ARG A 340 2.75 -16.52 22.50
CA ARG A 340 1.37 -16.09 22.68
C ARG A 340 0.93 -15.09 21.61
N ASN A 341 1.78 -14.11 21.30
CA ASN A 341 1.47 -13.17 20.22
C ASN A 341 1.59 -13.84 18.83
N ARG A 342 2.54 -14.79 18.67
CA ARG A 342 2.71 -15.57 17.44
C ARG A 342 1.44 -16.34 17.07
N ASP A 343 0.79 -16.99 18.02
CA ASP A 343 -0.46 -17.74 17.75
C ASP A 343 -1.67 -16.83 17.44
N PHE A 344 -1.68 -15.59 17.93
CA PHE A 344 -2.70 -14.60 17.58
C PHE A 344 -2.51 -14.01 16.17
N TRP A 345 -1.26 -13.64 15.81
CA TRP A 345 -0.96 -13.00 14.52
C TRP A 345 -0.89 -13.99 13.35
N LYS A 346 -0.50 -15.24 13.59
CA LYS A 346 -0.32 -16.26 12.54
C LYS A 346 -1.56 -16.50 11.66
N PRO A 347 -2.81 -16.53 12.18
CA PRO A 347 -4.01 -16.62 11.34
C PRO A 347 -4.33 -15.32 10.56
N ILE A 348 -4.07 -14.14 11.13
CA ILE A 348 -4.27 -12.84 10.45
C ILE A 348 -3.32 -12.72 9.27
N ILE A 349 -2.01 -12.91 9.50
CA ILE A 349 -0.98 -12.94 8.47
C ILE A 349 -1.31 -14.04 7.45
N GLY A 350 -1.71 -15.24 7.90
CA GLY A 350 -2.13 -16.33 7.02
C GLY A 350 -3.26 -15.93 6.06
N GLN A 351 -4.26 -15.18 6.53
CA GLN A 351 -5.33 -14.69 5.68
C GLN A 351 -4.86 -13.61 4.71
N VAL A 352 -4.03 -12.64 5.14
CA VAL A 352 -3.45 -11.63 4.24
C VAL A 352 -2.64 -12.29 3.12
N LEU A 353 -1.84 -13.31 3.44
CA LEU A 353 -1.09 -14.08 2.44
C LEU A 353 -2.01 -14.81 1.45
N LEU A 354 -3.10 -15.43 1.92
CA LEU A 354 -4.09 -16.09 1.07
C LEU A 354 -4.81 -15.10 0.14
N GLN A 355 -5.14 -13.91 0.63
CA GLN A 355 -5.76 -12.87 -0.19
C GLN A 355 -4.79 -12.28 -1.23
N LEU A 356 -3.51 -12.10 -0.87
CA LEU A 356 -2.45 -11.71 -1.81
C LEU A 356 -2.24 -12.78 -2.91
N ASP A 357 -2.14 -14.06 -2.53
CA ASP A 357 -1.98 -15.16 -3.49
C ASP A 357 -3.18 -15.25 -4.44
N GLY A 358 -4.40 -15.02 -3.93
CA GLY A 358 -5.63 -14.96 -4.72
C GLY A 358 -5.73 -13.74 -5.64
N ALA A 359 -5.21 -12.58 -5.20
CA ALA A 359 -5.09 -11.38 -6.02
C ALA A 359 -4.09 -11.56 -7.18
N THR A 360 -3.01 -12.31 -6.94
CA THR A 360 -2.02 -12.63 -7.98
C THR A 360 -2.51 -13.69 -8.97
N SER A 361 -3.28 -14.69 -8.53
CA SER A 361 -3.41 -15.98 -9.25
C SER A 361 -4.81 -16.32 -9.77
N GLY A 362 -5.79 -15.43 -9.66
CA GLY A 362 -7.20 -15.72 -9.94
C GLY A 362 -7.82 -14.92 -11.10
N LYS A 363 -8.94 -15.40 -11.66
CA LYS A 363 -9.76 -14.66 -12.65
C LYS A 363 -10.29 -13.31 -12.13
N ASN A 364 -10.24 -13.08 -10.82
CA ASN A 364 -10.63 -11.84 -10.15
C ASN A 364 -9.44 -10.86 -10.00
N GLY A 365 -8.24 -11.25 -10.43
CA GLY A 365 -6.96 -10.61 -10.14
C GLY A 365 -6.65 -9.34 -10.94
N LYS A 366 -7.54 -8.34 -10.92
CA LYS A 366 -7.29 -7.00 -11.51
C LYS A 366 -6.92 -5.92 -10.49
N ILE A 367 -6.44 -6.30 -9.30
CA ILE A 367 -6.05 -5.35 -8.25
C ILE A 367 -4.53 -5.11 -8.20
N ILE A 368 -4.15 -3.84 -8.13
CA ILE A 368 -2.81 -3.39 -7.77
C ILE A 368 -2.74 -3.35 -6.24
N VAL A 369 -1.65 -3.82 -5.64
CA VAL A 369 -1.53 -3.85 -4.17
C VAL A 369 -0.25 -3.17 -3.72
N ILE A 370 -0.41 -2.09 -2.97
CA ILE A 370 0.67 -1.27 -2.44
C ILE A 370 0.61 -1.34 -0.92
N ALA A 371 1.74 -1.50 -0.24
CA ALA A 371 1.82 -1.44 1.22
C ALA A 371 2.73 -0.30 1.69
N GLY A 372 2.30 0.50 2.66
CA GLY A 372 3.11 1.54 3.32
C GLY A 372 3.75 0.99 4.58
N THR A 373 5.04 1.27 4.80
CA THR A 373 5.72 0.92 6.06
C THR A 373 6.84 1.92 6.39
N ASN A 374 7.14 2.07 7.67
CA ASN A 374 8.32 2.77 8.16
C ASN A 374 9.50 1.81 8.39
N HIS A 375 9.19 0.55 8.74
CA HIS A 375 10.15 -0.48 9.15
C HIS A 375 9.93 -1.81 8.40
N VAL A 376 10.56 -1.95 7.23
CA VAL A 376 10.49 -3.18 6.42
C VAL A 376 11.10 -4.39 7.15
N GLU A 377 11.99 -4.16 8.10
CA GLU A 377 12.62 -5.16 8.96
C GLU A 377 11.64 -5.84 9.94
N ASP A 378 10.52 -5.20 10.27
CA ASP A 378 9.50 -5.72 11.18
C ASP A 378 8.30 -6.37 10.47
N LEU A 379 8.17 -6.18 9.16
CA LEU A 379 7.19 -6.85 8.29
C LEU A 379 7.47 -8.37 8.21
N ASP A 380 6.43 -9.22 8.12
CA ASP A 380 6.65 -10.66 7.95
C ASP A 380 7.34 -11.00 6.60
N PRO A 381 8.49 -11.71 6.59
CA PRO A 381 9.23 -12.03 5.37
C PRO A 381 8.51 -12.95 4.37
N ALA A 382 7.28 -13.39 4.64
CA ALA A 382 6.43 -14.05 3.65
C ALA A 382 5.55 -13.09 2.82
N LEU A 383 5.39 -11.83 3.24
CA LEU A 383 4.62 -10.81 2.53
C LEU A 383 5.40 -10.28 1.30
N VAL A 384 6.71 -10.06 1.46
CA VAL A 384 7.63 -9.54 0.42
C VAL A 384 8.17 -10.61 -0.53
N ARG A 385 7.60 -11.82 -0.56
CA ARG A 385 8.05 -12.89 -1.47
C ARG A 385 7.61 -12.60 -2.92
N PRO A 386 8.36 -13.12 -3.92
CA PRO A 386 7.91 -13.11 -5.31
C PRO A 386 6.50 -13.72 -5.45
N GLY A 387 5.65 -13.08 -6.26
CA GLY A 387 4.23 -13.43 -6.40
C GLY A 387 3.32 -12.79 -5.35
N ARG A 388 3.86 -12.00 -4.41
CA ARG A 388 3.11 -11.17 -3.44
C ARG A 388 3.59 -9.73 -3.55
N LEU A 389 3.86 -9.04 -2.43
CA LEU A 389 4.32 -7.65 -2.43
C LEU A 389 5.73 -7.45 -3.00
N SER A 390 6.44 -8.54 -3.36
CA SER A 390 7.55 -8.72 -4.33
C SER A 390 8.69 -7.70 -4.44
N ARG A 391 8.42 -6.39 -4.48
CA ARG A 391 9.39 -5.30 -4.60
C ARG A 391 9.26 -4.31 -3.45
N VAL A 392 10.32 -4.15 -2.67
CA VAL A 392 10.45 -3.06 -1.70
C VAL A 392 11.05 -1.85 -2.44
N ILE A 393 10.40 -0.70 -2.32
CA ILE A 393 10.74 0.56 -2.98
C ILE A 393 11.04 1.59 -1.91
N THR A 394 12.19 2.24 -1.98
CA THR A 394 12.58 3.22 -0.96
C THR A 394 12.05 4.62 -1.29
N VAL A 395 11.01 5.07 -0.60
CA VAL A 395 10.54 6.46 -0.62
C VAL A 395 11.47 7.28 0.27
N ARG A 396 12.33 8.09 -0.36
CA ARG A 396 13.38 8.86 0.33
C ARG A 396 12.88 10.24 0.71
N LYS A 397 13.54 10.85 1.71
CA LYS A 397 13.46 12.30 1.93
C LYS A 397 13.88 13.07 0.66
N PRO A 398 13.22 14.19 0.33
CA PRO A 398 13.45 14.92 -0.92
C PRO A 398 14.87 15.48 -1.04
N SER A 399 15.29 15.75 -2.28
CA SER A 399 16.48 16.54 -2.57
C SER A 399 16.24 18.05 -2.33
N VAL A 400 17.25 18.90 -2.58
CA VAL A 400 17.06 20.37 -2.55
C VAL A 400 16.00 20.82 -3.58
N PRO A 401 16.09 20.44 -4.87
CA PRO A 401 14.99 20.63 -5.83
C PRO A 401 13.64 20.11 -5.32
N GLY A 402 13.53 18.83 -4.95
CA GLY A 402 12.25 18.25 -4.54
C GLY A 402 11.64 18.92 -3.30
N LEU A 403 12.47 19.40 -2.37
CA LEU A 403 12.02 20.14 -1.20
C LEU A 403 11.54 21.57 -1.57
N ALA A 404 12.19 22.21 -2.54
CA ALA A 404 11.74 23.48 -3.11
C ALA A 404 10.40 23.33 -3.86
N ASP A 405 10.20 22.22 -4.57
CA ASP A 405 8.95 21.88 -5.26
C ASP A 405 7.79 21.60 -4.27
N ILE A 406 8.06 20.82 -3.21
CA ILE A 406 7.08 20.56 -2.14
C ILE A 406 6.71 21.87 -1.43
N LEU A 407 7.70 22.73 -1.12
CA LEU A 407 7.44 24.07 -0.58
C LEU A 407 6.60 24.92 -1.55
N ARG A 408 6.93 24.94 -2.84
CA ARG A 408 6.14 25.66 -3.87
C ARG A 408 4.69 25.20 -3.89
N HIS A 409 4.47 23.89 -3.89
CA HIS A 409 3.13 23.29 -3.93
C HIS A 409 2.29 23.70 -2.70
N HIS A 410 2.83 23.56 -1.48
CA HIS A 410 2.10 23.94 -0.27
C HIS A 410 1.98 25.45 -0.05
N LEU A 411 2.84 26.27 -0.66
CA LEU A 411 2.70 27.72 -0.71
C LEU A 411 1.64 28.17 -1.74
N GLY A 412 1.46 27.43 -2.83
CA GLY A 412 0.55 27.77 -3.93
C GLY A 412 1.09 28.85 -4.87
N PRO A 413 0.39 29.13 -6.00
CA PRO A 413 0.90 30.03 -7.04
C PRO A 413 0.99 31.49 -6.60
N ASP A 414 0.04 31.97 -5.79
CA ASP A 414 -0.09 33.38 -5.39
C ASP A 414 0.90 33.80 -4.29
N VAL A 415 1.56 32.85 -3.63
CA VAL A 415 2.43 33.10 -2.48
C VAL A 415 3.89 33.01 -2.91
N LEU A 416 4.63 34.11 -2.76
CA LEU A 416 6.01 34.24 -3.25
C LEU A 416 6.15 33.88 -4.76
N PRO A 417 5.30 34.44 -5.65
CA PRO A 417 5.32 34.11 -7.08
C PRO A 417 6.69 34.40 -7.68
N GLY A 418 7.27 33.41 -8.39
CA GLY A 418 8.58 33.53 -9.04
C GLY A 418 9.81 33.63 -8.12
N ALA A 419 9.64 33.72 -6.79
CA ALA A 419 10.77 33.78 -5.86
C ALA A 419 11.55 32.45 -5.83
N ASP A 420 12.89 32.51 -5.80
CA ASP A 420 13.69 31.29 -5.61
C ASP A 420 13.53 30.73 -4.18
N LEU A 421 13.28 29.43 -4.08
CA LEU A 421 13.17 28.69 -2.82
C LEU A 421 14.37 27.78 -2.60
N THR A 422 15.32 27.70 -3.53
CA THR A 422 16.49 26.81 -3.47
C THR A 422 17.34 27.05 -2.22
N GLY A 423 17.56 28.32 -1.84
CA GLY A 423 18.28 28.66 -0.61
C GLY A 423 17.55 28.24 0.68
N VAL A 424 16.21 28.33 0.69
CA VAL A 424 15.38 27.84 1.80
C VAL A 424 15.45 26.31 1.88
N ALA A 425 15.27 25.63 0.76
CA ALA A 425 15.33 24.18 0.68
C ALA A 425 16.73 23.63 0.99
N ALA A 426 17.80 24.35 0.66
CA ALA A 426 19.18 23.99 1.04
C ALA A 426 19.35 23.92 2.56
N LEU A 427 18.84 24.90 3.31
CA LEU A 427 18.89 24.89 4.77
C LEU A 427 17.99 23.79 5.38
N GLY A 428 16.91 23.42 4.70
CA GLY A 428 16.00 22.33 5.09
C GLY A 428 16.47 20.90 4.75
N VAL A 429 17.71 20.71 4.29
CA VAL A 429 18.25 19.43 3.81
C VAL A 429 18.30 18.36 4.91
N GLY A 430 17.22 17.57 5.02
CA GLY A 430 17.08 16.52 6.03
C GLY A 430 15.64 16.36 6.53
N ALA A 431 14.80 17.35 6.25
CA ALA A 431 13.36 17.34 6.48
C ALA A 431 12.61 16.36 5.56
N THR A 432 11.35 16.11 5.93
CA THR A 432 10.37 15.31 5.19
C THR A 432 9.41 16.20 4.39
N GLY A 433 8.50 15.61 3.61
CA GLY A 433 7.44 16.37 2.94
C GLY A 433 6.43 16.97 3.93
N ALA A 434 6.15 16.27 5.03
CA ALA A 434 5.28 16.77 6.10
C ALA A 434 5.87 17.99 6.81
N ASP A 435 7.17 18.03 7.06
CA ASP A 435 7.85 19.19 7.64
C ASP A 435 7.74 20.42 6.72
N ALA A 436 7.93 20.22 5.40
CA ALA A 436 7.78 21.27 4.41
C ALA A 436 6.35 21.81 4.31
N ALA A 437 5.35 20.92 4.40
CA ALA A 437 3.94 21.32 4.50
C ALA A 437 3.68 22.14 5.76
N ALA A 438 4.21 21.71 6.91
CA ALA A 438 4.09 22.44 8.18
C ALA A 438 4.77 23.82 8.14
N TRP A 439 5.95 23.93 7.53
CA TRP A 439 6.64 25.20 7.31
C TRP A 439 5.83 26.16 6.42
N ALA A 440 5.28 25.69 5.31
CA ALA A 440 4.44 26.51 4.43
C ALA A 440 3.15 26.99 5.13
N GLN A 441 2.50 26.12 5.90
CA GLN A 441 1.33 26.47 6.71
C GLN A 441 1.66 27.47 7.82
N ALA A 442 2.77 27.28 8.54
CA ALA A 442 3.22 28.17 9.61
C ALA A 442 3.67 29.54 9.07
N ALA A 443 4.32 29.60 7.90
CA ALA A 443 4.67 30.87 7.24
C ALA A 443 3.41 31.66 6.84
N ARG A 444 2.43 30.99 6.20
CA ARG A 444 1.09 31.55 5.91
C ARG A 444 0.40 32.05 7.18
N ARG A 445 0.43 31.28 8.28
CA ARG A 445 -0.15 31.68 9.58
C ARG A 445 0.52 32.93 10.15
N THR A 446 1.85 32.98 10.14
CA THR A 446 2.64 34.12 10.65
C THR A 446 2.35 35.40 9.87
N ALA A 447 2.34 35.32 8.54
CA ALA A 447 2.02 36.45 7.67
C ALA A 447 0.58 36.97 7.89
N ARG A 448 -0.41 36.07 7.98
CA ARG A 448 -1.81 36.40 8.26
C ARG A 448 -2.02 37.04 9.64
N VAL A 449 -1.25 36.63 10.65
CA VAL A 449 -1.31 37.24 12.01
C VAL A 449 -0.66 38.63 12.03
N ALA A 450 0.31 38.89 11.14
CA ALA A 450 0.97 40.18 10.98
C ALA A 450 0.34 41.08 9.89
N ASP A 451 -0.87 40.73 9.42
CA ASP A 451 -1.66 41.43 8.38
C ASP A 451 -0.86 41.85 7.13
N ARG A 452 -0.08 40.91 6.59
CA ARG A 452 0.82 41.15 5.44
C ARG A 452 0.99 39.90 4.56
N PRO A 453 1.49 40.03 3.33
CA PRO A 453 1.95 38.87 2.54
C PRO A 453 3.09 38.10 3.23
N VAL A 454 3.21 36.82 2.86
CA VAL A 454 4.32 35.94 3.28
C VAL A 454 5.63 36.45 2.69
N ALA A 455 6.68 36.52 3.50
CA ALA A 455 8.04 36.81 3.06
C ALA A 455 8.91 35.54 3.11
N ILE A 456 10.00 35.49 2.32
CA ILE A 456 11.00 34.41 2.41
C ILE A 456 11.54 34.32 3.86
N ALA A 457 11.68 35.46 4.56
CA ALA A 457 12.08 35.51 5.96
C ALA A 457 11.16 34.74 6.92
N ASP A 458 9.89 34.50 6.57
CA ASP A 458 8.98 33.68 7.38
C ASP A 458 9.28 32.19 7.25
N LEU A 459 9.65 31.72 6.06
CA LEU A 459 10.13 30.36 5.83
C LEU A 459 11.51 30.17 6.47
N MET A 460 12.43 31.12 6.28
CA MET A 460 13.78 31.07 6.87
C MET A 460 13.74 30.89 8.39
N ARG A 461 12.88 31.63 9.10
CA ARG A 461 12.70 31.49 10.57
C ARG A 461 12.11 30.16 11.03
N LEU A 462 11.52 29.36 10.13
CA LEU A 462 10.92 28.05 10.42
C LEU A 462 11.84 26.89 10.02
N VAL A 463 12.59 27.06 8.93
CA VAL A 463 13.54 26.07 8.39
C VAL A 463 14.88 26.14 9.11
N ALA A 464 15.37 27.35 9.37
CA ALA A 464 16.62 27.65 10.05
C ALA A 464 16.38 28.70 11.15
N PRO A 465 15.73 28.33 12.27
CA PRO A 465 15.47 29.23 13.38
C PRO A 465 16.75 29.91 13.90
N GLU A 466 16.61 31.04 14.58
CA GLU A 466 17.75 31.72 15.22
C GLU A 466 18.46 30.78 16.19
N ASP A 467 19.79 30.89 16.28
CA ASP A 467 20.57 29.97 17.11
C ASP A 467 20.62 30.54 18.53
N ASP A 468 19.97 29.84 19.45
CA ASP A 468 19.87 30.12 20.88
C ASP A 468 21.11 29.68 21.67
N ARG A 469 22.04 28.97 21.03
CA ARG A 469 23.36 28.65 21.62
C ARG A 469 24.20 29.91 21.81
N THR A 470 25.07 29.89 22.81
CA THR A 470 26.18 30.87 22.87
C THR A 470 27.12 30.68 21.67
N PRO A 471 27.87 31.71 21.24
CA PRO A 471 28.83 31.59 20.15
C PRO A 471 29.90 30.49 20.37
N ALA A 472 30.22 30.18 21.63
CA ALA A 472 31.14 29.11 21.99
C ALA A 472 30.54 27.72 21.72
N GLU A 473 29.28 27.49 22.10
CA GLU A 473 28.57 26.23 21.86
C GLU A 473 28.26 26.01 20.38
N ALA A 474 27.90 27.08 19.65
CA ALA A 474 27.69 27.03 18.20
C ALA A 474 29.00 26.65 17.47
N LEU A 475 30.13 27.27 17.85
CA LEU A 475 31.44 26.96 17.27
C LEU A 475 31.96 25.57 17.68
N ALA A 476 31.69 25.11 18.90
CA ALA A 476 32.00 23.74 19.33
C ALA A 476 31.24 22.70 18.48
N CYS A 477 29.93 22.88 18.30
CA CYS A 477 29.12 22.04 17.42
C CYS A 477 29.61 22.10 15.97
N ALA A 478 29.96 23.28 15.45
CA ALA A 478 30.51 23.41 14.11
C ALA A 478 31.86 22.66 13.93
N ARG A 479 32.75 22.68 14.93
CA ARG A 479 34.01 21.91 14.94
C ARG A 479 33.76 20.41 14.98
N HIS A 480 32.80 19.96 15.80
CA HIS A 480 32.38 18.57 15.92
C HIS A 480 31.94 17.98 14.56
N GLU A 481 30.97 18.65 13.92
CA GLU A 481 30.42 18.26 12.61
C GLU A 481 31.50 18.28 11.51
N ILE A 482 32.29 19.36 11.44
CA ILE A 482 33.37 19.48 10.46
C ILE A 482 34.47 18.44 10.68
N ALA A 483 34.75 18.00 11.92
CA ALA A 483 35.73 16.95 12.17
C ALA A 483 35.28 15.59 11.59
N HIS A 484 34.00 15.22 11.73
CA HIS A 484 33.44 14.05 11.03
C HIS A 484 33.55 14.20 9.51
N ALA A 485 33.11 15.35 8.98
CA ALA A 485 33.08 15.59 7.54
C ALA A 485 34.49 15.55 6.92
N CYS A 486 35.47 16.17 7.57
CA CYS A 486 36.87 16.11 7.17
C CYS A 486 37.43 14.68 7.21
N ALA A 487 37.11 13.90 8.25
CA ALA A 487 37.57 12.52 8.37
C ALA A 487 36.95 11.59 7.31
N VAL A 488 35.66 11.75 7.01
CA VAL A 488 34.96 10.99 5.95
C VAL A 488 35.65 11.13 4.60
N GLU A 489 35.94 12.37 4.20
CA GLU A 489 36.63 12.69 2.93
C GLU A 489 38.09 12.25 2.96
N ALA A 490 38.83 12.63 3.99
CA ALA A 490 40.27 12.42 4.05
C ALA A 490 40.66 10.93 4.13
N LEU A 491 39.82 10.09 4.75
CA LEU A 491 40.01 8.65 4.89
C LEU A 491 39.32 7.83 3.78
N GLY A 492 38.57 8.45 2.87
CA GLY A 492 37.86 7.74 1.79
C GLY A 492 36.77 6.77 2.30
N VAL A 493 36.13 7.13 3.41
CA VAL A 493 35.00 6.38 4.01
C VAL A 493 33.70 6.66 3.26
N GLY A 494 33.56 7.86 2.70
CA GLY A 494 32.41 8.28 1.91
C GLY A 494 32.64 9.60 1.21
N GLU A 495 31.55 10.19 0.73
CA GLU A 495 31.48 11.52 0.13
C GLU A 495 30.55 12.37 1.02
N VAL A 496 31.02 13.49 1.54
CA VAL A 496 30.16 14.46 2.23
C VAL A 496 29.28 15.16 1.20
N ARG A 497 27.99 15.32 1.52
CA ARG A 497 27.06 16.11 0.71
C ARG A 497 26.91 17.51 1.28
N THR A 498 26.45 17.59 2.53
CA THR A 498 26.22 18.84 3.26
C THR A 498 26.54 18.64 4.74
N VAL A 499 27.01 19.71 5.38
CA VAL A 499 27.15 19.83 6.83
C VAL A 499 26.32 21.03 7.27
N THR A 500 25.52 20.90 8.32
CA THR A 500 24.67 21.98 8.83
C THR A 500 24.72 22.08 10.35
N THR A 501 24.66 23.30 10.88
CA THR A 501 24.47 23.58 12.32
C THR A 501 23.01 23.86 12.69
N VAL A 502 22.09 23.80 11.71
CA VAL A 502 20.64 23.95 11.96
C VAL A 502 20.13 22.76 12.78
N LYS A 503 19.54 23.04 13.95
CA LYS A 503 18.97 22.04 14.85
C LYS A 503 17.85 21.26 14.16
N SER A 504 17.86 19.94 14.29
CA SER A 504 16.88 19.03 13.68
C SER A 504 16.40 18.00 14.71
N GLY A 505 15.26 18.28 15.34
CA GLY A 505 14.75 17.49 16.47
C GLY A 505 15.66 17.65 17.70
N GLU A 506 16.08 16.54 18.30
CA GLU A 506 16.99 16.53 19.46
C GLU A 506 18.47 16.74 19.09
N VAL A 507 18.81 16.79 17.78
CA VAL A 507 20.21 16.87 17.31
C VAL A 507 20.63 18.32 17.06
N ALA A 508 21.80 18.70 17.59
CA ALA A 508 22.32 20.06 17.54
C ALA A 508 22.96 20.47 16.19
N GLY A 509 23.34 19.50 15.36
CA GLY A 509 23.93 19.67 14.04
C GLY A 509 23.68 18.41 13.18
N LEU A 510 24.10 18.41 11.92
CA LEU A 510 24.07 17.21 11.09
C LEU A 510 25.07 17.21 9.91
N THR A 511 26.02 16.29 9.96
CA THR A 511 26.88 15.90 8.83
C THR A 511 26.20 14.84 7.95
N ARG A 512 25.71 15.23 6.77
CA ARG A 512 25.10 14.30 5.81
C ARG A 512 26.13 13.70 4.85
N THR A 513 26.65 12.55 5.24
CA THR A 513 27.58 11.73 4.45
C THR A 513 26.86 10.69 3.60
N LYS A 514 27.22 10.61 2.31
CA LYS A 514 26.97 9.46 1.44
C LYS A 514 28.13 8.48 1.61
N LEU A 515 27.97 7.51 2.51
CA LEU A 515 28.98 6.47 2.74
C LEU A 515 29.32 5.73 1.44
N ALA A 516 30.59 5.38 1.25
CA ALA A 516 31.00 4.59 0.10
C ALA A 516 30.36 3.20 0.20
N THR A 517 29.34 2.93 -0.63
CA THR A 517 28.48 1.75 -0.53
C THR A 517 29.21 0.47 -0.93
N ARG A 518 30.01 -0.06 -0.01
CA ARG A 518 30.84 -1.26 -0.18
C ARG A 518 30.11 -2.46 0.40
N LEU A 519 29.63 -3.37 -0.47
CA LEU A 519 28.96 -4.62 -0.08
C LEU A 519 29.86 -5.55 0.76
N THR A 520 31.18 -5.37 0.69
CA THR A 520 32.17 -5.99 1.56
C THR A 520 33.14 -4.92 2.04
N MET A 521 33.42 -4.90 3.34
CA MET A 521 34.41 -4.00 3.95
C MET A 521 35.57 -4.80 4.53
N THR A 522 36.79 -4.34 4.31
CA THR A 522 37.97 -4.90 4.99
C THR A 522 38.04 -4.42 6.44
N ARG A 523 38.81 -5.11 7.28
CA ARG A 523 39.06 -4.69 8.67
C ARG A 523 39.58 -3.25 8.75
N ALA A 524 40.49 -2.86 7.85
CA ALA A 524 41.01 -1.48 7.78
C ALA A 524 39.89 -0.46 7.49
N GLN A 525 39.01 -0.74 6.52
CA GLN A 525 37.89 0.15 6.16
C GLN A 525 36.85 0.30 7.28
N ILE A 526 36.66 -0.75 8.09
CA ILE A 526 35.86 -0.66 9.33
C ILE A 526 36.54 0.24 10.36
N GLU A 527 37.86 0.12 10.52
CA GLU A 527 38.63 0.99 11.43
C GLU A 527 38.65 2.45 10.97
N ASP A 528 38.72 2.71 9.66
CA ASP A 528 38.63 4.05 9.08
C ASP A 528 37.25 4.68 9.31
N TYR A 529 36.18 3.90 9.16
CA TYR A 529 34.81 4.33 9.47
C TYR A 529 34.64 4.67 10.97
N VAL A 530 35.16 3.82 11.86
CA VAL A 530 35.14 4.05 13.31
C VAL A 530 35.94 5.30 13.69
N VAL A 531 37.10 5.55 13.07
CA VAL A 531 37.86 6.78 13.26
C VAL A 531 37.05 8.00 12.83
N ALA A 532 36.43 7.99 11.65
CA ALA A 532 35.59 9.10 11.19
C ALA A 532 34.36 9.34 12.09
N THR A 533 33.80 8.28 12.68
CA THR A 533 32.72 8.34 13.68
C THR A 533 33.22 8.96 14.99
N LEU A 534 34.47 8.73 15.38
CA LEU A 534 35.03 9.22 16.64
C LEU A 534 35.67 10.62 16.54
N CYS A 535 35.74 11.21 15.33
CA CYS A 535 36.37 12.52 15.12
C CYS A 535 35.59 13.71 15.74
N GLY A 536 34.25 13.67 15.82
CA GLY A 536 33.48 14.71 16.53
C GLY A 536 33.90 14.84 17.99
N ARG A 537 33.85 13.73 18.75
CA ARG A 537 34.36 13.67 20.13
C ARG A 537 35.84 14.03 20.25
N ALA A 538 36.65 13.79 19.23
CA ALA A 538 38.06 14.20 19.23
C ALA A 538 38.25 15.72 19.03
N ALA A 539 37.33 16.39 18.34
CA ALA A 539 37.28 17.86 18.27
C ALA A 539 36.76 18.48 19.58
N ASP A 540 35.78 17.87 20.24
CA ASP A 540 35.35 18.30 21.59
C ASP A 540 36.56 18.36 22.56
N GLU A 541 37.43 17.33 22.56
CA GLU A 541 38.64 17.29 23.43
C GLU A 541 39.78 18.24 22.98
N GLU A 542 39.90 18.60 21.70
CA GLU A 542 40.99 19.48 21.21
C GLU A 542 40.71 20.98 21.40
N TRP A 543 39.43 21.38 21.46
CA TRP A 543 39.04 22.79 21.69
C TRP A 543 38.25 23.03 22.99
N GLY A 544 38.04 22.00 23.83
CA GLY A 544 37.26 22.10 25.06
C GLY A 544 37.30 20.82 25.90
N GLU A 545 36.12 20.32 26.28
CA GLU A 545 35.95 19.05 27.00
C GLU A 545 34.93 18.17 26.26
N ALA A 546 35.09 16.84 26.34
CA ALA A 546 34.20 15.90 25.68
C ALA A 546 32.74 16.01 26.17
N THR A 547 31.81 16.30 25.25
CA THR A 547 30.41 16.49 25.59
C THR A 547 29.63 15.16 25.70
N THR A 548 28.39 15.24 26.19
CA THR A 548 27.44 14.12 26.11
C THR A 548 26.93 13.86 24.69
N GLY A 549 27.15 14.78 23.72
CA GLY A 549 26.61 14.67 22.36
C GLY A 549 27.13 13.45 21.58
N ALA A 550 28.40 13.10 21.76
CA ALA A 550 29.01 11.90 21.16
C ALA A 550 28.56 10.58 21.81
N GLY A 551 27.69 10.62 22.83
CA GLY A 551 27.24 9.47 23.62
C GLY A 551 25.73 9.48 23.88
N GLY A 552 25.26 8.68 24.82
CA GLY A 552 23.84 8.60 25.19
C GLY A 552 23.07 7.52 24.42
N PRO A 553 22.13 7.87 23.51
CA PRO A 553 21.30 6.88 22.82
C PRO A 553 22.12 5.97 21.89
N ALA A 554 21.52 4.86 21.45
CA ALA A 554 22.17 3.93 20.53
C ALA A 554 22.63 4.59 19.22
N GLY A 555 21.97 5.66 18.76
CA GLY A 555 22.36 6.42 17.57
C GLY A 555 23.65 7.25 17.70
N SER A 556 24.18 7.43 18.91
CA SER A 556 25.40 8.23 19.15
C SER A 556 26.68 7.60 18.57
N ASP A 557 27.71 8.42 18.36
CA ASP A 557 29.01 8.01 17.81
C ASP A 557 29.64 6.85 18.57
N LEU A 558 29.73 6.97 19.90
CA LEU A 558 30.25 5.92 20.77
C LEU A 558 29.42 4.64 20.64
N GLY A 559 28.09 4.76 20.50
CA GLY A 559 27.19 3.64 20.24
C GLY A 559 27.43 2.97 18.88
N MET A 560 27.60 3.77 17.82
CA MET A 560 27.88 3.32 16.45
C MET A 560 29.25 2.64 16.37
N ALA A 561 30.31 3.29 16.84
CA ALA A 561 31.67 2.74 16.91
C ALA A 561 31.70 1.40 17.67
N THR A 562 31.06 1.34 18.84
CA THR A 562 30.98 0.12 19.66
C THR A 562 30.25 -1.02 18.94
N ARG A 563 29.12 -0.74 18.27
CA ARG A 563 28.40 -1.75 17.47
C ARG A 563 29.26 -2.26 16.31
N THR A 564 29.89 -1.37 15.54
CA THR A 564 30.67 -1.77 14.37
C THR A 564 31.87 -2.64 14.75
N LEU A 565 32.58 -2.31 15.84
CA LEU A 565 33.66 -3.14 16.36
C LEU A 565 33.16 -4.47 16.93
N ALA A 566 32.03 -4.48 17.65
CA ALA A 566 31.43 -5.73 18.13
C ALA A 566 31.04 -6.66 16.96
N ALA A 567 30.47 -6.13 15.87
CA ALA A 567 30.15 -6.89 14.66
C ALA A 567 31.40 -7.41 13.95
N ALA A 568 32.47 -6.61 13.87
CA ALA A 568 33.76 -7.04 13.33
C ALA A 568 34.35 -8.24 14.11
N HIS A 569 34.23 -8.25 15.43
CA HIS A 569 34.72 -9.34 16.28
C HIS A 569 33.80 -10.57 16.36
N ALA A 570 32.47 -10.39 16.40
CA ALA A 570 31.51 -11.45 16.72
C ALA A 570 30.65 -11.93 15.53
N SER A 571 30.65 -11.21 14.40
CA SER A 571 29.84 -11.55 13.24
C SER A 571 30.68 -11.77 11.97
N PHE A 572 31.57 -10.84 11.64
CA PHE A 572 32.29 -10.83 10.35
C PHE A 572 33.61 -11.63 10.34
N GLY A 573 34.07 -12.15 11.49
CA GLY A 573 35.35 -12.87 11.59
C GLY A 573 36.60 -11.98 11.47
N LEU A 574 36.43 -10.66 11.57
CA LEU A 574 37.49 -9.66 11.43
C LEU A 574 38.12 -9.27 12.79
N GLY A 575 37.92 -10.11 13.82
CA GLY A 575 38.45 -9.93 15.18
C GLY A 575 39.69 -10.77 15.52
N GLY A 576 40.29 -11.45 14.54
CA GLY A 576 41.33 -12.46 14.79
C GLY A 576 40.78 -13.84 15.16
N THR A 577 39.47 -14.04 15.05
CA THR A 577 38.79 -15.35 15.15
C THR A 577 37.79 -15.50 14.00
N LEU A 578 37.66 -16.71 13.46
CA LEU A 578 36.68 -17.05 12.42
C LEU A 578 35.34 -17.54 13.00
N LEU A 579 35.20 -17.58 14.34
CA LEU A 579 33.97 -18.01 14.99
C LEU A 579 32.88 -16.94 14.85
N HIS A 580 31.86 -17.21 14.05
CA HIS A 580 30.62 -16.45 14.04
C HIS A 580 29.82 -16.73 15.33
N ARG A 581 29.33 -15.68 16.00
CA ARG A 581 28.70 -15.75 17.33
C ARG A 581 27.36 -15.04 17.43
N ALA A 582 27.09 -14.08 16.55
CA ALA A 582 25.84 -13.33 16.47
C ALA A 582 25.69 -12.65 15.09
N SER A 583 24.48 -12.22 14.75
CA SER A 583 24.26 -11.24 13.69
C SER A 583 25.03 -9.95 13.97
N ASP A 584 25.25 -9.13 12.95
CA ASP A 584 25.81 -7.78 13.08
C ASP A 584 24.95 -6.90 14.00
N ALA A 585 23.62 -6.99 13.85
CA ALA A 585 22.65 -6.31 14.71
C ALA A 585 22.75 -6.74 16.19
N ASP A 586 22.90 -8.04 16.47
CA ASP A 586 22.95 -8.59 17.83
C ASP A 586 24.33 -8.57 18.48
N ALA A 587 25.41 -8.42 17.70
CA ALA A 587 26.80 -8.56 18.17
C ALA A 587 27.13 -7.72 19.42
N HIS A 588 26.54 -6.52 19.53
CA HIS A 588 26.72 -5.64 20.69
C HIS A 588 26.10 -6.20 21.98
N ARG A 589 25.04 -7.00 21.91
CA ARG A 589 24.37 -7.61 23.07
C ARG A 589 25.29 -8.59 23.79
N LEU A 590 26.22 -9.22 23.06
CA LEU A 590 27.25 -10.10 23.63
C LEU A 590 28.25 -9.36 24.53
N LEU A 591 28.40 -8.03 24.42
CA LEU A 591 29.34 -7.26 25.26
C LEU A 591 29.00 -7.30 26.74
N ALA A 592 27.72 -7.49 27.09
CA ALA A 592 27.30 -7.70 28.48
C ALA A 592 27.79 -9.07 29.00
N ALA A 593 27.49 -10.13 28.25
CA ALA A 593 27.70 -11.52 28.65
C ALA A 593 29.13 -12.05 28.42
N CYS A 594 29.98 -11.38 27.63
CA CYS A 594 31.29 -11.89 27.21
C CYS A 594 32.44 -10.92 27.56
N PRO A 595 33.10 -11.08 28.72
CA PRO A 595 34.20 -10.23 29.16
C PRO A 595 35.35 -10.11 28.16
N ASP A 596 35.71 -11.19 27.46
CA ASP A 596 36.80 -11.16 26.47
C ASP A 596 36.47 -10.30 25.24
N LEU A 597 35.24 -10.40 24.73
CA LEU A 597 34.77 -9.56 23.63
C LEU A 597 34.75 -8.08 24.04
N ARG A 598 34.28 -7.80 25.27
CA ARG A 598 34.29 -6.45 25.84
C ARG A 598 35.71 -5.88 25.98
N ARG A 599 36.68 -6.70 26.39
CA ARG A 599 38.11 -6.31 26.46
C ARG A 599 38.69 -5.98 25.08
N LEU A 600 38.41 -6.82 24.08
CA LEU A 600 38.89 -6.62 22.71
C LEU A 600 38.30 -5.36 22.06
N VAL A 601 36.98 -5.16 22.20
CA VAL A 601 36.31 -3.96 21.67
C VAL A 601 36.77 -2.69 22.40
N SER A 602 37.03 -2.74 23.72
CA SER A 602 37.63 -1.60 24.44
C SER A 602 39.01 -1.25 23.88
N ALA A 603 39.91 -2.23 23.75
CA ALA A 603 41.27 -1.99 23.24
C ALA A 603 41.29 -1.46 21.79
N ASP A 604 40.31 -1.85 20.97
CA ASP A 604 40.12 -1.27 19.64
C ASP A 604 39.56 0.17 19.71
N LEU A 605 38.58 0.45 20.58
CA LEU A 605 38.08 1.81 20.79
C LEU A 605 39.20 2.75 21.28
N ASP A 606 40.00 2.33 22.26
CA ASP A 606 41.12 3.11 22.80
C ASP A 606 42.15 3.45 21.70
N ARG A 607 42.52 2.44 20.89
CA ARG A 607 43.47 2.57 19.77
C ARG A 607 42.94 3.47 18.66
N LEU A 608 41.68 3.33 18.29
CA LEU A 608 41.07 4.10 17.19
C LEU A 608 40.70 5.51 17.64
N TYR A 609 40.37 5.73 18.91
CA TYR A 609 40.18 7.06 19.47
C TYR A 609 41.49 7.84 19.52
N ALA A 610 42.62 7.21 19.87
CA ALA A 610 43.94 7.82 19.74
C ALA A 610 44.20 8.29 18.30
N ARG A 611 43.99 7.41 17.30
CA ARG A 611 44.08 7.76 15.87
C ARG A 611 43.12 8.89 15.45
N SER A 612 41.96 9.01 16.09
CA SER A 612 40.97 10.06 15.81
C SER A 612 41.45 11.42 16.32
N ARG A 613 42.10 11.48 17.49
CA ARG A 613 42.75 12.69 17.99
C ARG A 613 43.98 13.07 17.18
N ASP A 614 44.81 12.10 16.79
CA ASP A 614 45.94 12.33 15.88
C ASP A 614 45.48 12.94 14.55
N PHE A 615 44.33 12.49 14.02
CA PHE A 615 43.72 13.04 12.81
C PHE A 615 43.22 14.48 13.00
N VAL A 616 42.44 14.75 14.07
CA VAL A 616 41.93 16.09 14.36
C VAL A 616 43.07 17.09 14.58
N GLN A 617 44.11 16.71 15.33
CA GLN A 617 45.29 17.52 15.54
C GLN A 617 46.11 17.75 14.25
N ALA A 618 46.15 16.76 13.35
CA ALA A 618 46.85 16.89 12.06
C ALA A 618 46.14 17.80 11.04
N HIS A 619 44.83 18.03 11.19
CA HIS A 619 43.99 18.88 10.32
C HIS A 619 43.35 20.06 11.07
N ARG A 620 43.92 20.44 12.22
CA ARG A 620 43.41 21.43 13.17
C ARG A 620 42.95 22.74 12.53
N ASP A 621 43.82 23.35 11.73
CA ASP A 621 43.58 24.68 11.13
C ASP A 621 42.62 24.62 9.93
N ALA A 622 42.46 23.44 9.31
CA ALA A 622 41.45 23.19 8.29
C ALA A 622 40.07 23.03 8.93
N ILE A 623 39.97 22.25 10.01
CA ILE A 623 38.74 22.04 10.79
C ILE A 623 38.27 23.37 11.40
N ASP A 624 39.14 24.14 12.06
CA ASP A 624 38.75 25.38 12.73
C ASP A 624 38.30 26.46 11.73
N GLY A 625 39.01 26.61 10.61
CA GLY A 625 38.65 27.56 9.56
C GLY A 625 37.32 27.23 8.87
N LEU A 626 37.03 25.93 8.66
CA LEU A 626 35.73 25.47 8.16
C LEU A 626 34.62 25.61 9.21
N ALA A 627 34.92 25.41 10.50
CA ALA A 627 33.93 25.54 11.57
C ALA A 627 33.44 26.98 11.74
N HIS A 628 34.33 27.98 11.69
CA HIS A 628 33.92 29.39 11.70
C HIS A 628 33.01 29.71 10.49
N ARG A 629 33.40 29.27 9.29
CA ARG A 629 32.56 29.41 8.09
C ARG A 629 31.21 28.70 8.22
N LEU A 630 31.13 27.56 8.90
CA LEU A 630 29.87 26.85 9.16
C LEU A 630 28.98 27.55 10.20
N VAL A 631 29.53 28.35 11.11
CA VAL A 631 28.74 29.23 12.00
C VAL A 631 28.13 30.38 11.19
N ASP A 632 28.92 31.02 10.31
CA ASP A 632 28.49 32.17 9.49
C ASP A 632 27.52 31.77 8.37
N GLU A 633 27.85 30.74 7.58
CA GLU A 633 27.07 30.26 6.42
C GLU A 633 25.93 29.32 6.83
N ARG A 634 25.94 28.79 8.06
CA ARG A 634 25.03 27.75 8.64
C ARG A 634 24.99 26.40 7.92
N LEU A 635 25.39 26.33 6.66
CA LEU A 635 25.51 25.12 5.87
C LEU A 635 26.73 25.21 4.94
N LEU A 636 27.53 24.15 4.90
CA LEU A 636 28.62 23.96 3.94
C LEU A 636 28.38 22.71 3.07
N THR A 637 28.88 22.73 1.84
CA THR A 637 28.84 21.57 0.93
C THR A 637 30.11 20.74 1.00
N GLY A 638 30.04 19.45 0.65
CA GLY A 638 31.23 18.58 0.61
C GLY A 638 32.32 19.05 -0.35
N ALA A 639 31.98 19.83 -1.40
CA ALA A 639 32.97 20.44 -2.29
C ALA A 639 33.90 21.40 -1.53
N VAL A 640 33.33 22.34 -0.77
CA VAL A 640 34.09 23.31 0.06
C VAL A 640 35.04 22.61 1.03
N ILE A 641 34.62 21.47 1.59
CA ILE A 641 35.42 20.68 2.53
C ILE A 641 36.56 19.96 1.80
N ARG A 642 36.29 19.34 0.64
CA ARG A 642 37.32 18.70 -0.21
C ARG A 642 38.36 19.70 -0.70
N ASP A 643 37.93 20.87 -1.16
CA ASP A 643 38.82 21.93 -1.66
C ASP A 643 39.76 22.41 -0.54
N ARG A 644 39.21 22.68 0.66
CA ARG A 644 40.00 23.08 1.83
C ARG A 644 40.98 21.99 2.32
N LEU A 645 40.59 20.72 2.25
CA LEU A 645 41.50 19.60 2.53
C LEU A 645 42.59 19.43 1.45
N ALA A 646 42.35 19.86 0.22
CA ALA A 646 43.37 19.89 -0.84
C ALA A 646 44.37 21.04 -0.63
N GLU A 647 43.90 22.22 -0.21
CA GLU A 647 44.77 23.34 0.21
C GLU A 647 45.71 22.94 1.36
N ASP A 648 45.17 22.31 2.41
CA ASP A 648 45.90 21.86 3.60
C ASP A 648 46.99 20.82 3.25
N ARG A 649 46.72 19.95 2.26
CA ARG A 649 47.70 18.99 1.71
C ARG A 649 48.75 19.66 0.82
N GLY A 650 48.47 20.83 0.24
CA GLY A 650 49.38 21.60 -0.61
C GLY A 650 50.27 22.59 0.16
N ALA A 651 49.92 22.96 1.39
CA ALA A 651 50.65 23.94 2.18
C ALA A 651 52.05 23.43 2.62
N PRO A 652 53.13 24.21 2.45
CA PRO A 652 54.47 23.81 2.89
C PRO A 652 54.58 23.84 4.41
N ARG A 653 54.45 22.66 5.06
CA ARG A 653 54.55 22.49 6.51
C ARG A 653 55.78 23.17 7.12
N THR A 654 55.57 24.29 7.80
CA THR A 654 56.62 25.07 8.46
C THR A 654 57.21 24.30 9.64
N LYS A 655 58.50 23.98 9.58
CA LYS A 655 59.21 23.26 10.65
C LYS A 655 59.46 24.17 11.87
N GLY A 656 58.51 24.21 12.80
CA GLY A 656 58.65 24.83 14.12
C GLY A 656 58.09 23.92 15.22
N GLY A 657 58.81 23.61 16.30
CA GLY A 657 60.21 23.89 16.57
C GLY A 657 60.75 23.01 17.72
N ARG A 658 62.06 22.74 17.73
CA ARG A 658 62.71 22.05 18.87
C ARG A 658 62.64 22.96 20.10
N ARG A 659 61.82 22.60 21.11
CA ARG A 659 62.03 23.09 22.48
C ARG A 659 63.37 22.55 22.98
N ALA A 660 64.40 23.39 22.93
CA ALA A 660 65.63 23.12 23.66
C ALA A 660 65.34 23.15 25.17
N ARG A 661 65.95 22.23 25.92
CA ARG A 661 66.01 22.33 27.38
C ARG A 661 67.20 23.21 27.76
N ALA A 662 66.93 24.17 28.64
CA ALA A 662 67.88 24.80 29.55
C ALA A 662 67.15 24.90 30.91
#